data_AF-A0A2A4QN02-F1
#
_entry.id   AF-A0A2A4QN02-F1
#
_cell.length_a   1.000
_cell.length_b   1.000
_cell.length_c   1.000
_cell.angle_alpha   90.00
_cell.angle_beta   90.00
_cell.angle_gamma   90.00
#
_symmetry.space_group_name_H-M   'P 1'
#
loop_
_entity.id
_entity.type
_entity.pdbx_description
1 polymer ?
#
loop_
_entity_poly.entity_id
_entity_poly.type
_entity_poly.pdbx_seq_one_letter_code
_entity_poly.pdbx_strand_id
1 'polypeptide(L)'
;NAPRLKAAADTQERIQSSLKDQEARYDLSMMGQPHEIRMHAAALNNAGFFAIFDSSYRQAKKVVTLAAKQKEKFDPEKAANTLRSIADNKEEKEKIEQDVQLQTICGSSFNGIQTDFKKLEQINEWAANVRKRYASGDEFSRNVRQWLLKGDMEELDSVRDLASDDRFVALKSKIADIKDTVSPDTPVKKYLDGLMVKAEKLNTLKDQLQNAASGEAITFANIAKDLPRLQNAKEARDAADKDNVVKKFFGNDYKGAETDIEDIDQTARFISECLAIPELENGFDVFLNKDFAKTWKTLDEQLDALTNTVDATTRIATEVDGHANIRFGSASDENYWLDIELQSLAKQLSQALKKPNALNQWVELNGYYAKAADSIKGELLQTYDQEKLDFDTLPMAFEYMIYSAVAREIYQRNPVISKTSGMSLEQARTRIKELDQEIMELQQTELCNKLNAAKPIAGNGRGRKSTWTEGALIHNEISKQRRHVAIRDLMKRAGQSIQKIKPCFLMSPLTVAQYLDPGKFKFDLVVIDEASQMRPEDALGGVARANQIVVVGDPQQLPPTSFFQSSAKDDDAVDEDFTSEAIMDMALSSFRPSRTLSRHYRSQHESLIAFSNYHFYDQSLVLFPSPIKNPDELGVKLEYIGGTYAANSNMDEVEAIVKAALDFMRKHPDRSLGIATMNQVQKDLIEIEMDRAFIEHPHAAKYKASYQNTLESFFVKNLESVQGDERDAIFISTVYGPDKNGTVMQRFGPINRAGGYRRLNVLFSRAKKNMVVFTSLRPEDIKISDTSSEGIRALRGFLAYATTGVIDEGQRDAEEIPDSDFEVWVKEKLESIGCEVHPQVGVAGYRIDLGVKHPKYPYGYLMGVECDGATYHSSKSARERDVIRQQVLEGLGWRIYRIWSTDWFSNTAQEFEKLKAYIQELLDSDDLKKAPDESKVIEHDFTPDEKDDEPEDLFEAAEKTNAIKGNVVELYDNVTYFLVKDKGGKEKRSVQIVPTQGDPNSGTIAKHSSIGRALLGADEGDEVECTLPIGEVTLEIINVDKHKK
;
A
#
# COMPACT_ATOMS: atom_id res chain seq x y z
N ASN A 1 -27.67 -61.78 7.13
CA ASN A 1 -27.25 -61.97 5.71
C ASN A 1 -27.44 -63.41 5.24
N ALA A 2 -26.95 -64.44 5.94
CA ALA A 2 -27.05 -65.85 5.51
C ALA A 2 -28.47 -66.35 5.14
N PRO A 3 -29.53 -66.12 5.95
CA PRO A 3 -30.87 -66.63 5.62
C PRO A 3 -31.45 -66.02 4.34
N ARG A 4 -31.04 -64.78 4.02
CA ARG A 4 -31.54 -64.02 2.88
C ARG A 4 -30.79 -64.36 1.60
N LEU A 5 -29.48 -64.60 1.69
CA LEU A 5 -28.69 -65.17 0.59
C LEU A 5 -29.17 -66.58 0.24
N LYS A 6 -29.48 -67.40 1.26
CA LYS A 6 -30.08 -68.72 1.08
C LYS A 6 -31.44 -68.66 0.38
N ALA A 7 -32.34 -67.81 0.88
CA ALA A 7 -33.63 -67.59 0.25
C ALA A 7 -33.50 -67.11 -1.20
N ALA A 8 -32.54 -66.23 -1.50
CA ALA A 8 -32.24 -65.78 -2.86
C ALA A 8 -31.66 -66.90 -3.74
N ALA A 9 -30.77 -67.75 -3.22
CA ALA A 9 -30.20 -68.90 -3.92
C ALA A 9 -31.26 -69.96 -4.23
N ASP A 10 -32.11 -70.30 -3.26
CA ASP A 10 -33.22 -71.24 -3.44
C ASP A 10 -34.23 -70.70 -4.47
N THR A 11 -34.53 -69.40 -4.42
CA THR A 11 -35.42 -68.74 -5.39
C THR A 11 -34.78 -68.70 -6.79
N GLN A 12 -33.48 -68.42 -6.89
CA GLN A 12 -32.73 -68.45 -8.14
C GLN A 12 -32.69 -69.85 -8.76
N GLU A 13 -32.44 -70.90 -7.97
CA GLU A 13 -32.40 -72.30 -8.44
C GLU A 13 -33.80 -72.75 -8.92
N ARG A 14 -34.87 -72.32 -8.25
CA ARG A 14 -36.26 -72.52 -8.69
C ARG A 14 -36.59 -71.77 -9.99
N ILE A 15 -36.20 -70.49 -10.09
CA ILE A 15 -36.43 -69.68 -11.30
C ILE A 15 -35.64 -70.24 -12.48
N GLN A 16 -34.36 -70.61 -12.31
CA GLN A 16 -33.51 -71.12 -13.38
C GLN A 16 -33.98 -72.51 -13.87
N SER A 17 -34.39 -73.40 -12.97
CA SER A 17 -34.93 -74.71 -13.35
C SER A 17 -36.25 -74.59 -14.11
N SER A 18 -37.15 -73.71 -13.67
CA SER A 18 -38.43 -73.46 -14.35
C SER A 18 -38.29 -72.69 -15.67
N LEU A 19 -37.41 -71.68 -15.74
CA LEU A 19 -37.15 -70.91 -16.95
C LEU A 19 -36.49 -71.76 -18.02
N LYS A 20 -35.61 -72.70 -17.67
CA LYS A 20 -34.93 -73.55 -18.65
C LYS A 20 -35.88 -74.43 -19.47
N ASP A 21 -36.92 -75.00 -18.84
CA ASP A 21 -37.96 -75.75 -19.55
C ASP A 21 -38.91 -74.81 -20.35
N GLN A 22 -39.15 -73.60 -19.84
CA GLN A 22 -39.99 -72.59 -20.50
C GLN A 22 -39.30 -71.94 -21.72
N GLU A 23 -38.02 -71.58 -21.63
CA GLU A 23 -37.20 -71.01 -22.71
C GLU A 23 -36.92 -72.03 -23.83
N ALA A 24 -36.92 -73.32 -23.52
CA ALA A 24 -36.83 -74.38 -24.52
C ALA A 24 -38.09 -74.43 -25.40
N ARG A 25 -39.26 -74.14 -24.83
CA ARG A 25 -40.57 -74.23 -25.52
C ARG A 25 -41.06 -72.90 -26.08
N TYR A 26 -40.69 -71.78 -25.45
CA TYR A 26 -41.16 -70.44 -25.77
C TYR A 26 -40.02 -69.42 -25.80
N ASP A 27 -40.11 -68.43 -26.66
CA ASP A 27 -39.26 -67.25 -26.70
C ASP A 27 -39.82 -66.18 -25.76
N LEU A 28 -39.27 -66.15 -24.55
CA LEU A 28 -39.75 -65.30 -23.46
C LEU A 28 -39.50 -63.80 -23.69
N SER A 29 -38.62 -63.46 -24.65
CA SER A 29 -38.35 -62.08 -25.06
C SER A 29 -39.53 -61.45 -25.81
N MET A 30 -40.33 -62.26 -26.50
CA MET A 30 -41.53 -61.82 -27.22
C MET A 30 -42.77 -61.69 -26.34
N MET A 31 -42.66 -62.06 -25.05
CA MET A 31 -43.74 -61.92 -24.08
C MET A 31 -43.53 -60.64 -23.26
N GLY A 32 -44.60 -59.85 -23.09
CA GLY A 32 -44.58 -58.54 -22.41
C GLY A 32 -44.29 -58.57 -20.90
N GLN A 33 -44.73 -57.54 -20.19
CA GLN A 33 -44.50 -57.39 -18.75
C GLN A 33 -45.35 -58.39 -17.93
N PRO A 34 -44.94 -58.75 -16.68
CA PRO A 34 -45.63 -59.79 -15.89
C PRO A 34 -47.15 -59.59 -15.75
N HIS A 35 -47.60 -58.34 -15.57
CA HIS A 35 -49.03 -58.01 -15.45
C HIS A 35 -49.80 -58.28 -16.76
N GLU A 36 -49.22 -57.94 -17.92
CA GLU A 36 -49.82 -58.18 -19.24
C GLU A 36 -49.92 -59.69 -19.53
N ILE A 37 -48.88 -60.45 -19.17
CA ILE A 37 -48.87 -61.91 -19.29
C ILE A 37 -49.96 -62.53 -18.43
N ARG A 38 -50.18 -62.06 -17.19
CA ARG A 38 -51.28 -62.52 -16.34
C ARG A 38 -52.65 -62.17 -16.91
N MET A 39 -52.83 -61.00 -17.53
CA MET A 39 -54.07 -60.67 -18.22
C MET A 39 -54.34 -61.62 -19.39
N HIS A 40 -53.30 -61.96 -20.17
CA HIS A 40 -53.40 -62.94 -21.24
C HIS A 40 -53.74 -64.34 -20.70
N ALA A 41 -53.14 -64.76 -19.58
CA ALA A 41 -53.49 -66.01 -18.92
C ALA A 41 -54.94 -66.03 -18.42
N ALA A 42 -55.41 -64.94 -17.82
CA ALA A 42 -56.80 -64.80 -17.36
C ALA A 42 -57.80 -64.84 -18.53
N ALA A 43 -57.49 -64.17 -19.65
CA ALA A 43 -58.30 -64.21 -20.86
C ALA A 43 -58.40 -65.61 -21.47
N LEU A 44 -57.33 -66.42 -21.40
CA LEU A 44 -57.34 -67.82 -21.84
C LEU A 44 -58.10 -68.74 -20.88
N ASN A 45 -58.09 -68.46 -19.57
CA ASN A 45 -58.72 -69.30 -18.54
C ASN A 45 -60.22 -69.02 -18.36
N ASN A 46 -60.67 -67.79 -18.58
CA ASN A 46 -62.09 -67.39 -18.51
C ASN A 46 -62.84 -67.61 -19.84
N ALA A 47 -62.22 -68.31 -20.79
CA ALA A 47 -62.74 -68.57 -22.13
C ALA A 47 -63.86 -69.63 -22.11
N GLY A 48 -65.12 -69.19 -22.21
CA GLY A 48 -66.27 -70.07 -22.46
C GLY A 48 -66.34 -70.60 -23.90
N PHE A 49 -67.39 -71.39 -24.22
CA PHE A 49 -67.55 -72.10 -25.51
C PHE A 49 -67.48 -71.22 -26.78
N PHE A 50 -67.64 -69.88 -26.67
CA PHE A 50 -67.54 -68.91 -27.77
C PHE A 50 -66.27 -68.03 -27.77
N ALA A 51 -65.23 -68.39 -27.00
CA ALA A 51 -64.03 -67.55 -26.78
C ALA A 51 -63.25 -67.14 -28.04
N ILE A 52 -63.44 -67.82 -29.17
CA ILE A 52 -62.75 -67.50 -30.44
C ILE A 52 -63.15 -66.10 -30.96
N PHE A 53 -64.30 -65.55 -30.55
CA PHE A 53 -64.75 -64.21 -30.95
C PHE A 53 -64.23 -63.08 -30.05
N ASP A 54 -63.75 -63.37 -28.84
CA ASP A 54 -63.20 -62.38 -27.91
C ASP A 54 -61.83 -61.88 -28.43
N SER A 55 -61.68 -60.56 -28.55
CA SER A 55 -60.42 -59.93 -29.00
C SER A 55 -59.26 -60.24 -28.05
N SER A 56 -59.55 -60.29 -26.75
CA SER A 56 -58.58 -60.51 -25.67
C SER A 56 -58.04 -61.93 -25.70
N TYR A 57 -58.92 -62.91 -25.93
CA TYR A 57 -58.55 -64.32 -26.11
C TYR A 57 -57.71 -64.52 -27.38
N ARG A 58 -58.11 -63.91 -28.51
CA ARG A 58 -57.35 -64.00 -29.77
C ARG A 58 -55.97 -63.37 -29.64
N GLN A 59 -55.85 -62.25 -28.94
CA GLN A 59 -54.57 -61.58 -28.69
C GLN A 59 -53.68 -62.43 -27.78
N ALA A 60 -54.22 -62.96 -26.67
CA ALA A 60 -53.50 -63.86 -25.77
C ALA A 60 -53.01 -65.13 -26.49
N LYS A 61 -53.89 -65.78 -27.29
CA LYS A 61 -53.54 -66.93 -28.11
C LYS A 61 -52.43 -66.59 -29.11
N LYS A 62 -52.53 -65.43 -29.78
CA LYS A 62 -51.51 -64.97 -30.73
C LYS A 62 -50.15 -64.82 -30.05
N VAL A 63 -50.08 -64.15 -28.90
CA VAL A 63 -48.84 -63.96 -28.13
C VAL A 63 -48.18 -65.30 -27.78
N VAL A 64 -48.95 -66.26 -27.27
CA VAL A 64 -48.41 -67.60 -26.94
C VAL A 64 -47.93 -68.33 -28.19
N THR A 65 -48.71 -68.35 -29.26
CA THR A 65 -48.33 -69.06 -30.50
C THR A 65 -47.13 -68.44 -31.21
N LEU A 66 -46.94 -67.12 -31.10
CA LEU A 66 -45.85 -66.41 -31.74
C LEU A 66 -44.55 -66.55 -30.96
N ALA A 67 -44.66 -66.61 -29.63
CA ALA A 67 -43.54 -66.94 -28.76
C ALA A 67 -43.19 -68.45 -28.79
N ALA A 68 -44.11 -69.36 -29.10
CA ALA A 68 -43.82 -70.79 -29.13
C ALA A 68 -42.75 -71.14 -30.18
N LYS A 69 -41.66 -71.77 -29.74
CA LYS A 69 -40.54 -72.18 -30.61
C LYS A 69 -40.84 -73.43 -31.43
N GLN A 70 -41.85 -74.21 -31.04
CA GLN A 70 -42.30 -75.43 -31.74
C GLN A 70 -43.82 -75.40 -31.98
N LYS A 71 -44.27 -75.93 -33.13
CA LYS A 71 -45.68 -75.98 -33.50
C LYS A 71 -46.41 -77.13 -32.79
N GLU A 72 -46.92 -76.88 -31.58
CA GLU A 72 -47.79 -77.80 -30.85
C GLU A 72 -49.27 -77.42 -30.94
N LYS A 73 -50.16 -78.38 -30.67
CA LYS A 73 -51.62 -78.16 -30.65
C LYS A 73 -51.96 -77.28 -29.44
N PHE A 74 -52.48 -76.08 -29.70
CA PHE A 74 -52.79 -75.09 -28.67
C PHE A 74 -53.89 -75.58 -27.70
N ASP A 75 -53.51 -75.77 -26.45
CA ASP A 75 -54.38 -76.12 -25.33
C ASP A 75 -54.53 -74.87 -24.42
N PRO A 76 -55.72 -74.26 -24.34
CA PRO A 76 -55.92 -72.98 -23.63
C PRO A 76 -55.61 -73.07 -22.13
N GLU A 77 -55.95 -74.18 -21.49
CA GLU A 77 -55.79 -74.35 -20.04
C GLU A 77 -54.30 -74.56 -19.69
N LYS A 78 -53.62 -75.40 -20.46
CA LYS A 78 -52.15 -75.55 -20.32
C LYS A 78 -51.43 -74.25 -20.63
N ALA A 79 -51.80 -73.54 -21.70
CA ALA A 79 -51.20 -72.26 -22.05
C ALA A 79 -51.42 -71.19 -20.97
N ALA A 80 -52.61 -71.12 -20.37
CA ALA A 80 -52.89 -70.20 -19.27
C ALA A 80 -52.02 -70.50 -18.04
N ASN A 81 -51.89 -71.78 -17.66
CA ASN A 81 -51.05 -72.18 -16.53
C ASN A 81 -49.55 -71.94 -16.80
N THR A 82 -49.09 -72.20 -18.03
CA THR A 82 -47.71 -71.87 -18.43
C THR A 82 -47.46 -70.37 -18.40
N LEU A 83 -48.38 -69.54 -18.90
CA LEU A 83 -48.25 -68.08 -18.84
C LEU A 83 -48.23 -67.54 -17.41
N ARG A 84 -49.07 -68.08 -16.51
CA ARG A 84 -49.01 -67.71 -15.07
C ARG A 84 -47.64 -68.01 -14.50
N SER A 85 -47.13 -69.22 -14.72
CA SER A 85 -45.79 -69.60 -14.25
C SER A 85 -44.68 -68.72 -14.84
N ILE A 86 -44.76 -68.35 -16.13
CA ILE A 86 -43.80 -67.40 -16.75
C ILE A 86 -43.91 -66.01 -16.10
N ALA A 87 -45.12 -65.51 -15.85
CA ALA A 87 -45.31 -64.23 -15.20
C ALA A 87 -44.78 -64.22 -13.76
N ASP A 88 -45.04 -65.29 -13.01
CA ASP A 88 -44.57 -65.46 -11.63
C ASP A 88 -43.03 -65.50 -11.59
N ASN A 89 -42.40 -66.24 -12.51
CA ASN A 89 -40.94 -66.29 -12.63
C ASN A 89 -40.34 -64.93 -13.03
N LYS A 90 -40.96 -64.19 -13.95
CA LYS A 90 -40.49 -62.83 -14.31
C LYS A 90 -40.63 -61.85 -13.14
N GLU A 91 -41.74 -61.89 -12.41
CA GLU A 91 -41.96 -61.01 -11.25
C GLU A 91 -40.99 -61.33 -10.10
N GLU A 92 -40.73 -62.60 -9.82
CA GLU A 92 -39.74 -62.98 -8.81
C GLU A 92 -38.30 -62.64 -9.24
N LYS A 93 -37.99 -62.74 -10.54
CA LYS A 93 -36.72 -62.27 -11.08
C LYS A 93 -36.55 -60.76 -10.90
N GLU A 94 -37.57 -59.97 -11.22
CA GLU A 94 -37.55 -58.52 -10.98
C GLU A 94 -37.41 -58.18 -9.50
N LYS A 95 -38.06 -58.93 -8.60
CA LYS A 95 -37.91 -58.76 -7.15
C LYS A 95 -36.48 -58.99 -6.68
N ILE A 96 -35.78 -59.99 -7.21
CA ILE A 96 -34.36 -60.22 -6.90
C ILE A 96 -33.51 -59.07 -7.44
N GLU A 97 -33.72 -58.68 -8.71
CA GLU A 97 -32.94 -57.61 -9.35
C GLU A 97 -33.13 -56.24 -8.68
N GLN A 98 -34.31 -55.97 -8.11
CA GLN A 98 -34.66 -54.72 -7.43
C GLN A 98 -34.53 -54.77 -5.89
N ASP A 99 -34.16 -55.92 -5.29
CA ASP A 99 -33.96 -55.99 -3.83
C ASP A 99 -32.69 -55.24 -3.43
N VAL A 100 -32.90 -53.99 -2.99
CA VAL A 100 -31.86 -53.06 -2.51
C VAL A 100 -31.01 -53.69 -1.40
N GLN A 101 -31.59 -54.55 -0.56
CA GLN A 101 -30.85 -55.19 0.51
C GLN A 101 -29.96 -56.33 -0.01
N LEU A 102 -30.39 -57.08 -1.04
CA LEU A 102 -29.53 -58.06 -1.71
C LEU A 102 -28.38 -57.38 -2.46
N GLN A 103 -28.66 -56.27 -3.15
CA GLN A 103 -27.63 -55.44 -3.78
C GLN A 103 -26.58 -54.96 -2.76
N THR A 104 -27.05 -54.50 -1.59
CA THR A 104 -26.16 -54.06 -0.50
C THR A 104 -25.34 -55.21 0.08
N ILE A 105 -25.95 -56.40 0.26
CA ILE A 105 -25.27 -57.57 0.84
C ILE A 105 -24.22 -58.15 -0.11
N CYS A 106 -24.53 -58.25 -1.40
CA CYS A 106 -23.65 -58.82 -2.42
C CYS A 106 -22.63 -57.82 -2.98
N GLY A 107 -22.85 -56.52 -2.79
CA GLY A 107 -21.94 -55.46 -3.18
C GLY A 107 -21.60 -55.50 -4.68
N SER A 108 -20.33 -55.30 -5.02
CA SER A 108 -19.84 -55.32 -6.41
C SER A 108 -20.01 -56.67 -7.12
N SER A 109 -20.29 -57.76 -6.38
CA SER A 109 -20.54 -59.08 -6.97
C SER A 109 -22.00 -59.31 -7.35
N PHE A 110 -22.89 -58.36 -7.07
CA PHE A 110 -24.30 -58.46 -7.45
C PHE A 110 -24.50 -58.21 -8.95
N ASN A 111 -25.00 -59.21 -9.66
CA ASN A 111 -25.35 -59.15 -11.07
C ASN A 111 -26.75 -59.76 -11.31
N GLY A 112 -27.74 -59.26 -10.56
CA GLY A 112 -29.14 -59.70 -10.68
C GLY A 112 -29.32 -61.21 -10.48
N ILE A 113 -30.13 -61.85 -11.33
CA ILE A 113 -30.36 -63.31 -11.29
C ILE A 113 -29.12 -64.15 -11.67
N GLN A 114 -28.05 -63.53 -12.17
CA GLN A 114 -26.79 -64.21 -12.53
C GLN A 114 -25.76 -64.19 -11.39
N THR A 115 -26.08 -63.54 -10.28
CA THR A 115 -25.26 -63.56 -9.07
C THR A 115 -25.16 -65.00 -8.53
N ASP A 116 -23.96 -65.49 -8.25
CA ASP A 116 -23.78 -66.82 -7.63
C ASP A 116 -24.07 -66.76 -6.12
N PHE A 117 -25.37 -66.68 -5.79
CA PHE A 117 -25.81 -66.55 -4.40
C PHE A 117 -25.41 -67.77 -3.55
N LYS A 118 -25.29 -68.96 -4.15
CA LYS A 118 -24.90 -70.20 -3.47
C LYS A 118 -23.43 -70.15 -3.05
N LYS A 119 -22.54 -69.65 -3.90
CA LYS A 119 -21.13 -69.43 -3.54
C LYS A 119 -20.99 -68.32 -2.50
N LEU A 120 -21.74 -67.23 -2.61
CA LEU A 120 -21.73 -66.16 -1.61
C LEU A 120 -22.31 -66.61 -0.26
N GLU A 121 -23.32 -67.49 -0.27
CA GLU A 121 -23.83 -68.16 0.93
C GLU A 121 -22.73 -69.01 1.56
N GLN A 122 -22.05 -69.86 0.80
CA GLN A 122 -20.95 -70.70 1.30
C GLN A 122 -19.80 -69.87 1.88
N ILE A 123 -19.40 -68.78 1.21
CA ILE A 123 -18.36 -67.87 1.71
C ILE A 123 -18.84 -67.20 3.00
N ASN A 124 -20.10 -66.78 3.07
CA ASN A 124 -20.65 -66.14 4.26
C ASN A 124 -20.85 -67.12 5.42
N GLU A 125 -21.24 -68.37 5.16
CA GLU A 125 -21.29 -69.45 6.15
C GLU A 125 -19.89 -69.81 6.64
N TRP A 126 -18.92 -69.91 5.73
CA TRP A 126 -17.53 -70.13 6.08
C TRP A 126 -16.99 -68.98 6.93
N ALA A 127 -17.21 -67.74 6.53
CA ALA A 127 -16.79 -66.56 7.29
C ALA A 127 -17.51 -66.46 8.64
N ALA A 128 -18.79 -66.82 8.71
CA ALA A 128 -19.54 -66.91 9.96
C ALA A 128 -18.99 -68.02 10.86
N ASN A 129 -18.62 -69.18 10.30
CA ASN A 129 -18.02 -70.28 11.03
C ASN A 129 -16.61 -69.94 11.52
N VAL A 130 -15.78 -69.26 10.73
CA VAL A 130 -14.49 -68.73 11.16
C VAL A 130 -14.68 -67.72 12.29
N ARG A 131 -15.61 -66.77 12.13
CA ARG A 131 -15.94 -65.78 13.18
C ARG A 131 -16.54 -66.42 14.43
N LYS A 132 -17.27 -67.52 14.32
CA LYS A 132 -17.89 -68.25 15.44
C LYS A 132 -16.89 -69.18 16.13
N ARG A 133 -16.02 -69.83 15.37
CA ARG A 133 -15.04 -70.80 15.87
C ARG A 133 -13.82 -70.13 16.48
N TYR A 134 -13.42 -69.00 15.94
CA TYR A 134 -12.40 -68.12 16.51
C TYR A 134 -13.04 -66.93 17.21
N ALA A 135 -14.27 -67.06 17.74
CA ALA A 135 -15.08 -65.96 18.29
C ALA A 135 -14.47 -65.26 19.50
N SER A 136 -13.59 -65.94 20.23
CA SER A 136 -12.88 -65.37 21.37
C SER A 136 -12.10 -64.13 20.96
N GLY A 137 -12.14 -63.11 21.82
CA GLY A 137 -11.60 -61.78 21.56
C GLY A 137 -10.08 -61.67 21.73
N ASP A 138 -9.39 -62.79 21.98
CA ASP A 138 -7.95 -62.88 22.13
C ASP A 138 -7.23 -62.59 20.82
N GLU A 139 -6.07 -61.95 20.93
CA GLU A 139 -5.28 -61.43 19.82
C GLU A 139 -4.92 -62.50 18.79
N PHE A 140 -4.64 -63.73 19.23
CA PHE A 140 -4.40 -64.87 18.33
C PHE A 140 -5.64 -65.25 17.53
N SER A 141 -6.78 -65.47 18.19
CA SER A 141 -8.03 -65.79 17.49
C SER A 141 -8.50 -64.63 16.60
N ARG A 142 -8.19 -63.37 16.96
CA ARG A 142 -8.43 -62.20 16.12
C ARG A 142 -7.51 -62.17 14.90
N ASN A 143 -6.21 -62.43 15.07
CA ASN A 143 -5.21 -62.47 14.01
C ASN A 143 -5.46 -63.64 13.05
N VAL A 144 -5.75 -64.84 13.53
CA VAL A 144 -6.11 -66.01 12.69
C VAL A 144 -7.44 -65.77 11.96
N ARG A 145 -8.44 -65.20 12.63
CA ARG A 145 -9.72 -64.83 12.00
C ARG A 145 -9.51 -63.75 10.92
N GLN A 146 -8.62 -62.78 11.16
CA GLN A 146 -8.32 -61.72 10.21
C GLN A 146 -7.49 -62.24 9.04
N TRP A 147 -6.51 -63.11 9.29
CA TRP A 147 -5.69 -63.76 8.26
C TRP A 147 -6.51 -64.72 7.41
N LEU A 148 -7.35 -65.58 7.98
CA LEU A 148 -8.24 -66.44 7.17
C LEU A 148 -9.22 -65.61 6.33
N LEU A 149 -9.80 -64.53 6.88
CA LEU A 149 -10.80 -63.73 6.15
C LEU A 149 -10.20 -62.72 5.15
N LYS A 150 -8.91 -62.39 5.24
CA LYS A 150 -8.27 -61.32 4.43
C LYS A 150 -6.92 -61.70 3.82
N GLY A 151 -6.37 -62.86 4.15
CA GLY A 151 -5.04 -63.32 3.73
C GLY A 151 -5.01 -63.67 2.24
N ASP A 152 -3.81 -63.64 1.68
CA ASP A 152 -3.58 -63.88 0.26
C ASP A 152 -3.71 -65.38 -0.07
N MET A 153 -4.20 -65.69 -1.27
CA MET A 153 -4.49 -67.07 -1.68
C MET A 153 -3.22 -67.94 -1.77
N GLU A 154 -2.05 -67.37 -2.07
CA GLU A 154 -0.77 -68.09 -2.10
C GLU A 154 -0.31 -68.56 -0.69
N GLU A 155 -0.60 -67.78 0.37
CA GLU A 155 -0.28 -68.17 1.76
C GLU A 155 -1.26 -69.21 2.32
N LEU A 156 -2.53 -69.15 1.92
CA LEU A 156 -3.55 -70.12 2.31
C LEU A 156 -3.34 -71.47 1.61
N ASP A 157 -2.92 -71.45 0.34
CA ASP A 157 -2.65 -72.66 -0.44
C ASP A 157 -1.42 -73.41 0.06
N SER A 158 -0.37 -72.72 0.53
CA SER A 158 0.83 -73.38 1.10
C SER A 158 0.55 -74.10 2.44
N VAL A 159 -0.42 -73.63 3.24
CA VAL A 159 -0.89 -74.36 4.44
C VAL A 159 -1.80 -75.54 4.08
N ARG A 160 -2.62 -75.41 3.04
CA ARG A 160 -3.42 -76.52 2.50
C ARG A 160 -2.52 -77.64 1.97
N ASP A 161 -1.43 -77.29 1.30
CA ASP A 161 -0.47 -78.25 0.75
C ASP A 161 0.27 -79.01 1.87
N LEU A 162 0.59 -78.35 2.99
CA LEU A 162 1.14 -79.00 4.18
C LEU A 162 0.16 -79.97 4.86
N ALA A 163 -1.13 -79.62 4.88
CA ALA A 163 -2.19 -80.47 5.42
C ALA A 163 -2.52 -81.70 4.54
N SER A 164 -2.07 -81.68 3.29
CA SER A 164 -2.27 -82.73 2.29
C SER A 164 -1.06 -83.67 2.15
N ASP A 165 0.04 -83.44 2.89
CA ASP A 165 1.23 -84.29 2.92
C ASP A 165 0.93 -85.62 3.64
N ASP A 166 1.26 -86.75 3.00
CA ASP A 166 1.02 -88.11 3.49
C ASP A 166 1.65 -88.36 4.88
N ARG A 167 2.69 -87.61 5.26
CA ARG A 167 3.30 -87.65 6.61
C ARG A 167 2.42 -86.99 7.67
N PHE A 168 1.65 -85.98 7.31
CA PHE A 168 0.68 -85.31 8.19
C PHE A 168 -0.58 -86.17 8.39
N VAL A 169 -0.99 -86.92 7.34
CA VAL A 169 -2.07 -87.92 7.44
C VAL A 169 -1.67 -89.11 8.31
N ALA A 170 -0.40 -89.55 8.27
CA ALA A 170 0.15 -90.57 9.17
C ALA A 170 0.30 -90.07 10.63
N LEU A 171 0.55 -88.77 10.83
CA LEU A 171 0.55 -88.13 12.15
C LEU A 171 -0.87 -88.07 12.74
N LYS A 172 -1.87 -87.78 11.89
CA LYS A 172 -3.30 -87.72 12.28
C LYS A 172 -3.88 -89.08 12.70
N SER A 173 -3.41 -90.18 12.11
CA SER A 173 -3.83 -91.54 12.52
C SER A 173 -3.19 -92.00 13.84
N LYS A 174 -1.94 -91.60 14.12
CA LYS A 174 -1.30 -91.85 15.44
C LYS A 174 -1.87 -90.99 16.57
N ILE A 175 -2.43 -89.81 16.25
CA ILE A 175 -3.18 -88.96 17.20
C ILE A 175 -4.56 -89.54 17.53
N ALA A 176 -5.14 -90.38 16.66
CA ALA A 176 -6.43 -91.03 16.91
C ALA A 176 -6.37 -92.15 17.96
N ASP A 177 -5.21 -92.78 18.17
CA ASP A 177 -4.99 -93.80 19.23
C ASP A 177 -4.61 -93.21 20.60
N ILE A 178 -4.30 -91.91 20.67
CA ILE A 178 -4.08 -91.14 21.92
C ILE A 178 -5.41 -90.59 22.48
N LYS A 179 -6.53 -90.89 21.82
CA LYS A 179 -7.84 -90.23 22.06
C LYS A 179 -8.64 -90.77 23.25
N ASP A 180 -8.24 -91.86 23.89
CA ASP A 180 -9.11 -92.53 24.89
C ASP A 180 -8.57 -92.65 26.32
N THR A 181 -7.48 -91.98 26.73
CA THR A 181 -7.18 -91.94 28.18
C THR A 181 -6.36 -90.78 28.73
N VAL A 182 -5.75 -89.94 27.90
CA VAL A 182 -5.26 -88.61 28.30
C VAL A 182 -5.30 -87.75 27.04
N SER A 183 -6.06 -86.66 27.00
CA SER A 183 -5.99 -85.77 25.84
C SER A 183 -4.98 -84.64 26.09
N PRO A 184 -3.95 -84.50 25.24
CA PRO A 184 -2.77 -83.69 25.47
C PRO A 184 -2.86 -82.39 24.65
N ASP A 185 -3.10 -81.27 25.33
CA ASP A 185 -2.69 -79.95 24.86
C ASP A 185 -2.79 -78.94 26.01
N THR A 186 -2.08 -79.23 27.10
CA THR A 186 -1.57 -78.15 27.94
C THR A 186 -0.12 -77.94 27.54
N PRO A 187 0.18 -76.99 26.64
CA PRO A 187 1.53 -76.51 26.52
C PRO A 187 1.74 -75.68 27.78
N VAL A 188 2.39 -76.27 28.78
CA VAL A 188 2.93 -75.56 29.96
C VAL A 188 3.70 -74.31 29.51
N LYS A 189 4.30 -74.35 28.31
CA LYS A 189 4.88 -73.22 27.59
C LYS A 189 3.93 -72.04 27.36
N LYS A 190 2.66 -72.26 27.01
CA LYS A 190 1.66 -71.19 26.77
C LYS A 190 1.16 -70.56 28.07
N TYR A 191 1.21 -71.31 29.17
CA TYR A 191 0.92 -70.82 30.52
C TYR A 191 2.10 -69.99 31.08
N LEU A 192 3.34 -70.45 30.84
CA LEU A 192 4.58 -69.74 31.17
C LEU A 192 4.78 -68.48 30.31
N ASP A 193 4.57 -68.55 28.99
CA ASP A 193 4.58 -67.39 28.09
C ASP A 193 3.47 -66.39 28.49
N GLY A 194 2.31 -66.89 28.95
CA GLY A 194 1.22 -66.07 29.47
C GLY A 194 1.53 -65.37 30.80
N LEU A 195 2.34 -66.00 31.66
CA LEU A 195 2.83 -65.39 32.90
C LEU A 195 3.98 -64.41 32.63
N MET A 196 4.88 -64.71 31.69
CA MET A 196 5.95 -63.80 31.25
C MET A 196 5.40 -62.55 30.54
N VAL A 197 4.41 -62.70 29.66
CA VAL A 197 3.72 -61.56 29.02
C VAL A 197 2.95 -60.73 30.03
N LYS A 198 2.39 -61.34 31.09
CA LYS A 198 1.76 -60.60 32.19
C LYS A 198 2.79 -59.89 33.07
N ALA A 199 3.96 -60.49 33.32
CA ALA A 199 5.06 -59.89 34.07
C ALA A 199 5.76 -58.77 33.29
N GLU A 200 5.95 -58.92 31.97
CA GLU A 200 6.42 -57.86 31.08
C GLU A 200 5.42 -56.72 30.99
N LYS A 201 4.11 -57.00 30.90
CA LYS A 201 3.04 -55.99 30.92
C LYS A 201 2.97 -55.27 32.27
N LEU A 202 3.22 -55.96 33.38
CA LEU A 202 3.32 -55.35 34.71
C LEU A 202 4.61 -54.53 34.86
N ASN A 203 5.74 -54.93 34.26
CA ASN A 203 6.96 -54.12 34.21
C ASN A 203 6.83 -52.92 33.27
N THR A 204 6.12 -53.03 32.14
CA THR A 204 5.82 -51.86 31.29
C THR A 204 4.83 -50.93 31.98
N LEU A 205 3.86 -51.46 32.72
CA LEU A 205 2.96 -50.65 33.56
C LEU A 205 3.75 -49.97 34.69
N LYS A 206 4.72 -50.67 35.31
CA LYS A 206 5.63 -50.10 36.31
C LYS A 206 6.51 -48.99 35.71
N ASP A 207 7.09 -49.18 34.54
CA ASP A 207 7.88 -48.16 33.84
C ASP A 207 7.01 -46.97 33.41
N GLN A 208 5.79 -47.23 32.93
CA GLN A 208 4.82 -46.19 32.59
C GLN A 208 4.32 -45.43 33.82
N LEU A 209 4.11 -46.10 34.96
CA LEU A 209 3.70 -45.48 36.22
C LEU A 209 4.86 -44.75 36.93
N GLN A 210 6.09 -45.25 36.83
CA GLN A 210 7.30 -44.56 37.31
C GLN A 210 7.65 -43.35 36.43
N ASN A 211 7.44 -43.43 35.11
CA ASN A 211 7.56 -42.29 34.18
C ASN A 211 6.42 -41.28 34.35
N ALA A 212 5.20 -41.74 34.64
CA ALA A 212 4.06 -40.88 35.00
C ALA A 212 4.26 -40.16 36.35
N ALA A 213 4.91 -40.81 37.32
CA ALA A 213 5.32 -40.18 38.59
C ALA A 213 6.50 -39.21 38.43
N SER A 214 7.21 -39.23 37.29
CA SER A 214 8.38 -38.38 37.01
C SER A 214 8.19 -37.31 35.93
N GLY A 215 6.95 -37.12 35.41
CA GLY A 215 6.55 -35.84 34.81
C GLY A 215 6.04 -35.84 33.36
N GLU A 216 5.61 -36.96 32.78
CA GLU A 216 4.92 -36.94 31.47
C GLU A 216 3.39 -36.80 31.56
N ALA A 217 2.82 -36.25 30.48
CA ALA A 217 1.45 -35.80 30.30
C ALA A 217 0.38 -36.91 30.31
N ILE A 218 -0.31 -37.07 31.45
CA ILE A 218 -1.45 -38.00 31.57
C ILE A 218 -2.75 -37.27 31.17
N THR A 219 -3.51 -37.80 30.21
CA THR A 219 -4.86 -37.29 29.85
C THR A 219 -5.97 -38.12 30.50
N PHE A 220 -7.19 -37.58 30.59
CA PHE A 220 -8.35 -38.32 31.11
C PHE A 220 -8.69 -39.56 30.28
N ALA A 221 -8.45 -39.53 28.97
CA ALA A 221 -8.60 -40.67 28.08
C ALA A 221 -7.67 -41.85 28.45
N ASN A 222 -6.46 -41.58 28.97
CA ASN A 222 -5.51 -42.61 29.38
C ASN A 222 -5.98 -43.32 30.67
N ILE A 223 -6.45 -42.55 31.65
CA ILE A 223 -6.95 -43.08 32.94
C ILE A 223 -8.20 -43.96 32.75
N ALA A 224 -9.14 -43.52 31.91
CA ALA A 224 -10.35 -44.29 31.61
C ALA A 224 -10.04 -45.63 30.91
N LYS A 225 -8.90 -45.72 30.21
CA LYS A 225 -8.45 -46.93 29.50
C LYS A 225 -7.78 -47.96 30.42
N ASP A 226 -7.16 -47.52 31.50
CA ASP A 226 -6.36 -48.37 32.39
C ASP A 226 -7.12 -48.85 33.65
N LEU A 227 -8.21 -48.18 34.03
CA LEU A 227 -9.10 -48.60 35.12
C LEU A 227 -9.61 -50.06 34.99
N PRO A 228 -10.07 -50.52 33.81
CA PRO A 228 -10.54 -51.90 33.64
C PRO A 228 -9.42 -52.94 33.72
N ARG A 229 -8.16 -52.54 33.45
CA ARG A 229 -7.00 -53.44 33.49
C ARG A 229 -6.55 -53.71 34.92
N LEU A 230 -6.60 -52.69 35.78
CA LEU A 230 -6.35 -52.80 37.22
C LEU A 230 -7.38 -53.69 37.92
N GLN A 231 -8.65 -53.58 37.51
CA GLN A 231 -9.74 -54.39 38.05
C GLN A 231 -9.59 -55.88 37.66
N ASN A 232 -9.24 -56.15 36.39
CA ASN A 232 -8.98 -57.52 35.91
C ASN A 232 -7.75 -58.19 36.57
N ALA A 233 -6.73 -57.41 36.95
CA ALA A 233 -5.55 -57.94 37.64
C ALA A 233 -5.87 -58.42 39.07
N LYS A 234 -6.76 -57.70 39.77
CA LYS A 234 -7.26 -58.08 41.09
C LYS A 234 -8.12 -59.35 41.05
N GLU A 235 -9.00 -59.45 40.06
CA GLU A 235 -9.85 -60.63 39.86
C GLU A 235 -9.04 -61.90 39.49
N ALA A 236 -7.95 -61.76 38.72
CA ALA A 236 -7.08 -62.88 38.36
C ALA A 236 -6.28 -63.44 39.55
N ARG A 237 -5.87 -62.59 40.51
CA ARG A 237 -5.21 -63.00 41.76
C ARG A 237 -6.16 -63.79 42.65
N ASP A 238 -7.39 -63.30 42.82
CA ASP A 238 -8.42 -63.97 43.61
C ASP A 238 -8.84 -65.33 43.03
N ALA A 239 -8.75 -65.49 41.70
CA ALA A 239 -9.01 -66.76 41.02
C ALA A 239 -7.88 -67.79 41.23
N ALA A 240 -6.61 -67.35 41.22
CA ALA A 240 -5.46 -68.22 41.42
C ALA A 240 -5.37 -68.76 42.86
N ASP A 241 -5.66 -67.93 43.87
CA ASP A 241 -5.63 -68.36 45.28
C ASP A 241 -6.77 -69.31 45.67
N LYS A 242 -7.83 -69.41 44.85
CA LYS A 242 -9.03 -70.23 45.12
C LYS A 242 -9.11 -71.53 44.30
N ASP A 243 -8.14 -71.82 43.44
CA ASP A 243 -8.20 -72.99 42.55
C ASP A 243 -7.83 -74.29 43.28
N ASN A 244 -8.86 -75.08 43.59
CA ASN A 244 -8.76 -76.34 44.31
C ASN A 244 -8.18 -77.50 43.48
N VAL A 245 -8.04 -77.34 42.15
CA VAL A 245 -7.48 -78.39 41.28
C VAL A 245 -5.95 -78.41 41.39
N VAL A 246 -5.33 -77.24 41.44
CA VAL A 246 -3.86 -77.07 41.53
C VAL A 246 -3.35 -77.47 42.92
N LYS A 247 -4.09 -77.12 43.98
CA LYS A 247 -3.82 -77.53 45.37
C LYS A 247 -3.85 -79.06 45.58
N LYS A 248 -4.57 -79.78 44.72
CA LYS A 248 -4.64 -81.25 44.72
C LYS A 248 -3.45 -81.92 44.04
N PHE A 249 -2.80 -81.23 43.09
CA PHE A 249 -1.64 -81.72 42.35
C PHE A 249 -0.32 -81.51 43.10
N PHE A 250 -0.17 -80.38 43.80
CA PHE A 250 1.09 -79.97 44.45
C PHE A 250 1.14 -80.20 45.96
N GLY A 251 0.04 -80.64 46.60
CA GLY A 251 0.03 -80.93 48.03
C GLY A 251 0.49 -79.76 48.90
N ASN A 252 1.33 -80.02 49.90
CA ASN A 252 1.75 -79.03 50.90
C ASN A 252 2.72 -77.95 50.37
N ASP A 253 3.24 -78.09 49.14
CA ASP A 253 4.19 -77.15 48.56
C ASP A 253 3.49 -76.01 47.79
N TYR A 254 2.16 -76.01 47.71
CA TYR A 254 1.38 -74.95 47.07
C TYR A 254 1.07 -73.79 48.04
N LYS A 255 1.64 -72.61 47.77
CA LYS A 255 1.45 -71.35 48.54
C LYS A 255 0.67 -70.28 47.75
N GLY A 256 -0.32 -70.68 46.97
CA GLY A 256 -1.10 -69.75 46.15
C GLY A 256 -0.22 -69.03 45.12
N ALA A 257 -0.46 -67.74 44.92
CA ALA A 257 0.31 -66.90 43.97
C ALA A 257 1.83 -66.79 44.24
N GLU A 258 2.35 -67.35 45.35
CA GLU A 258 3.77 -67.30 45.76
C GLU A 258 4.51 -68.65 45.64
N THR A 259 4.01 -69.61 44.84
CA THR A 259 4.66 -70.92 44.64
C THR A 259 5.80 -70.82 43.62
N ASP A 260 7.01 -71.30 43.94
CA ASP A 260 8.22 -71.22 43.08
C ASP A 260 8.22 -72.32 42.00
N ILE A 261 8.29 -71.92 40.72
CA ILE A 261 7.98 -72.78 39.55
C ILE A 261 9.26 -73.21 38.81
N GLU A 262 10.43 -72.70 39.18
CA GLU A 262 11.67 -72.86 38.40
C GLU A 262 12.35 -74.24 38.56
N ASP A 263 12.16 -74.92 39.71
CA ASP A 263 12.69 -76.28 39.96
C ASP A 263 12.09 -77.36 39.02
N ILE A 264 10.85 -77.16 38.55
CA ILE A 264 10.10 -78.18 37.79
C ILE A 264 10.37 -78.07 36.27
N ASP A 265 10.63 -76.86 35.77
CA ASP A 265 10.91 -76.63 34.35
C ASP A 265 12.33 -77.12 33.95
N GLN A 266 13.29 -77.11 34.88
CA GLN A 266 14.66 -77.58 34.62
C GLN A 266 14.77 -79.12 34.49
N THR A 267 13.96 -79.88 35.23
CA THR A 267 13.97 -81.36 35.13
C THR A 267 13.40 -81.83 33.78
N ALA A 268 12.40 -81.13 33.25
CA ALA A 268 11.78 -81.44 31.96
C ALA A 268 12.67 -81.06 30.77
N ARG A 269 13.46 -79.98 30.88
CA ARG A 269 14.40 -79.54 29.83
C ARG A 269 15.69 -80.38 29.79
N PHE A 270 16.22 -80.79 30.95
CA PHE A 270 17.42 -81.63 31.06
C PHE A 270 17.31 -82.98 30.31
N ILE A 271 16.15 -83.63 30.34
CA ILE A 271 15.93 -84.90 29.63
C ILE A 271 15.84 -84.69 28.10
N SER A 272 15.29 -83.55 27.67
CA SER A 272 15.18 -83.20 26.25
C SER A 272 16.52 -82.78 25.64
N GLU A 273 17.43 -82.21 26.44
CA GLU A 273 18.70 -81.65 25.98
C GLU A 273 19.86 -82.65 26.09
N CYS A 274 19.82 -83.63 27.00
CA CYS A 274 20.81 -84.73 27.05
C CYS A 274 20.77 -85.70 25.85
N LEU A 275 19.73 -85.65 25.01
CA LEU A 275 19.64 -86.46 23.77
C LEU A 275 20.21 -85.75 22.53
N ALA A 276 20.61 -84.47 22.65
CA ALA A 276 21.09 -83.66 21.54
C ALA A 276 22.46 -83.02 21.84
N ILE A 277 23.48 -83.88 21.79
CA ILE A 277 24.84 -83.58 21.31
C ILE A 277 25.87 -83.07 22.34
N PRO A 278 27.13 -83.55 22.21
CA PRO A 278 28.04 -83.76 23.32
C PRO A 278 29.38 -83.03 23.11
N GLU A 279 29.46 -81.71 23.30
CA GLU A 279 30.75 -81.03 23.47
C GLU A 279 30.60 -79.87 24.46
N LEU A 280 30.91 -80.22 25.70
CA LEU A 280 31.29 -79.44 26.87
C LEU A 280 31.80 -77.99 26.68
N GLU A 281 31.59 -77.25 27.78
CA GLU A 281 32.55 -76.33 28.42
C GLU A 281 32.78 -74.98 27.71
N ASN A 282 32.65 -73.80 28.33
CA ASN A 282 32.82 -73.40 29.72
C ASN A 282 32.31 -71.95 29.85
N GLY A 283 31.70 -71.59 30.99
CA GLY A 283 31.39 -70.20 31.30
C GLY A 283 30.34 -70.01 32.38
N PHE A 284 30.50 -70.70 33.51
CA PHE A 284 29.77 -70.43 34.74
C PHE A 284 30.15 -69.05 35.31
N ASP A 285 29.18 -68.48 36.03
CA ASP A 285 29.33 -67.43 37.04
C ASP A 285 29.78 -66.05 36.55
N VAL A 286 28.82 -65.14 36.37
CA VAL A 286 28.55 -64.04 37.32
C VAL A 286 27.12 -63.55 37.04
N PHE A 287 26.40 -63.12 38.09
CA PHE A 287 25.19 -62.28 38.09
C PHE A 287 23.87 -62.94 38.49
N LEU A 288 23.91 -63.65 39.62
CA LEU A 288 22.86 -63.48 40.63
C LEU A 288 22.88 -62.02 41.13
N ASN A 289 21.75 -61.29 41.06
CA ASN A 289 21.51 -60.15 41.94
C ASN A 289 20.04 -60.01 42.39
N LYS A 290 19.67 -60.85 43.35
CA LYS A 290 19.09 -60.57 44.70
C LYS A 290 18.02 -59.50 45.01
N ASP A 291 17.54 -58.62 44.12
CA ASP A 291 16.68 -57.50 44.57
C ASP A 291 15.21 -57.46 44.09
N PHE A 292 14.69 -58.53 43.46
CA PHE A 292 13.31 -58.55 42.94
C PHE A 292 12.23 -58.53 44.04
N ALA A 293 12.42 -59.26 45.14
CA ALA A 293 11.44 -59.32 46.24
C ALA A 293 11.23 -57.95 46.92
N LYS A 294 12.25 -57.09 46.90
CA LYS A 294 12.20 -55.74 47.49
C LYS A 294 11.53 -54.73 46.57
N THR A 295 11.62 -54.92 45.26
CA THR A 295 10.97 -54.06 44.26
C THR A 295 9.46 -54.30 44.17
N TRP A 296 9.01 -55.51 44.49
CA TRP A 296 7.59 -55.88 44.41
C TRP A 296 6.75 -55.26 45.53
N LYS A 297 7.29 -55.20 46.75
CA LYS A 297 6.59 -54.64 47.91
C LYS A 297 6.32 -53.14 47.78
N THR A 298 7.23 -52.39 47.17
CA THR A 298 7.08 -50.95 46.92
C THR A 298 6.04 -50.64 45.83
N LEU A 299 5.80 -51.60 44.92
CA LEU A 299 4.87 -51.49 43.80
C LEU A 299 3.41 -51.60 44.28
N ASP A 300 3.16 -52.47 45.26
CA ASP A 300 1.85 -52.71 45.87
C ASP A 300 1.34 -51.45 46.61
N GLU A 301 2.20 -50.80 47.40
CA GLU A 301 1.87 -49.58 48.15
C GLU A 301 1.61 -48.36 47.23
N GLN A 302 2.27 -48.28 46.07
CA GLN A 302 2.07 -47.18 45.10
C GLN A 302 0.78 -47.35 44.28
N LEU A 303 0.37 -48.60 43.99
CA LEU A 303 -0.86 -48.91 43.26
C LEU A 303 -2.13 -48.52 44.05
N ASP A 304 -2.13 -48.73 45.36
CA ASP A 304 -3.25 -48.32 46.22
C ASP A 304 -3.38 -46.79 46.34
N ALA A 305 -2.27 -46.06 46.39
CA ALA A 305 -2.29 -44.60 46.41
C ALA A 305 -2.82 -44.00 45.09
N LEU A 306 -2.45 -44.59 43.95
CA LEU A 306 -2.84 -44.10 42.63
C LEU A 306 -4.35 -44.27 42.38
N THR A 307 -4.90 -45.41 42.78
CA THR A 307 -6.33 -45.74 42.61
C THR A 307 -7.23 -44.76 43.37
N ASN A 308 -6.85 -44.45 44.63
CA ASN A 308 -7.58 -43.49 45.45
C ASN A 308 -7.53 -42.04 44.92
N THR A 309 -6.44 -41.68 44.23
CA THR A 309 -6.27 -40.34 43.67
C THR A 309 -7.16 -40.13 42.45
N VAL A 310 -7.26 -41.16 41.57
CA VAL A 310 -8.10 -41.14 40.37
C VAL A 310 -9.59 -41.03 40.67
N ASP A 311 -10.07 -41.75 41.68
CA ASP A 311 -11.48 -41.68 42.11
C ASP A 311 -11.84 -40.28 42.66
N ALA A 312 -10.89 -39.60 43.30
CA ALA A 312 -11.07 -38.23 43.78
C ALA A 312 -11.12 -37.20 42.64
N THR A 313 -10.23 -37.29 41.64
CA THR A 313 -10.21 -36.36 40.49
C THR A 313 -11.45 -36.50 39.60
N THR A 314 -11.93 -37.73 39.40
CA THR A 314 -13.11 -38.01 38.57
C THR A 314 -14.37 -37.41 39.18
N ARG A 315 -14.51 -37.44 40.51
CA ARG A 315 -15.59 -36.77 41.26
C ARG A 315 -15.54 -35.24 41.14
N ILE A 316 -14.35 -34.64 41.29
CA ILE A 316 -14.18 -33.19 41.19
C ILE A 316 -14.53 -32.68 39.78
N ALA A 317 -14.15 -33.42 38.73
CA ALA A 317 -14.48 -33.07 37.35
C ALA A 317 -16.00 -33.06 37.09
N THR A 318 -16.75 -34.01 37.67
CA THR A 318 -18.22 -34.05 37.52
C THR A 318 -18.93 -32.95 38.31
N GLU A 319 -18.39 -32.55 39.47
CA GLU A 319 -18.94 -31.44 40.26
C GLU A 319 -18.67 -30.06 39.64
N VAL A 320 -17.53 -29.86 38.98
CA VAL A 320 -17.20 -28.59 38.30
C VAL A 320 -18.09 -28.34 37.07
N ASP A 321 -18.36 -29.39 36.28
CA ASP A 321 -19.24 -29.31 35.10
C ASP A 321 -20.71 -29.02 35.46
N GLY A 322 -21.16 -29.49 36.63
CA GLY A 322 -22.51 -29.23 37.15
C GLY A 322 -22.72 -27.84 37.75
N HIS A 323 -21.65 -27.15 38.18
CA HIS A 323 -21.76 -25.89 38.93
C HIS A 323 -21.26 -24.64 38.19
N ALA A 324 -20.42 -24.79 37.17
CA ALA A 324 -19.81 -23.66 36.48
C ALA A 324 -19.99 -23.84 34.97
N ASN A 325 -20.83 -23.01 34.36
CA ASN A 325 -21.12 -22.98 32.92
C ASN A 325 -19.90 -22.44 32.12
N ILE A 326 -18.71 -23.01 32.35
CA ILE A 326 -17.40 -22.52 31.91
C ILE A 326 -16.82 -23.55 30.94
N ARG A 327 -16.88 -23.24 29.65
CA ARG A 327 -16.18 -24.01 28.62
C ARG A 327 -14.68 -23.70 28.69
N PHE A 328 -13.88 -24.70 28.99
CA PHE A 328 -12.43 -24.67 28.80
C PHE A 328 -12.15 -25.39 27.48
N GLY A 329 -12.00 -24.63 26.38
CA GLY A 329 -11.73 -25.17 25.04
C GLY A 329 -12.24 -24.27 23.91
N SER A 330 -11.76 -24.51 22.68
CA SER A 330 -12.29 -23.82 21.49
C SER A 330 -13.78 -24.12 21.35
N ALA A 331 -14.57 -23.13 20.94
CA ALA A 331 -16.04 -23.18 20.99
C ALA A 331 -16.68 -24.28 20.11
N SER A 332 -15.89 -25.04 19.35
CA SER A 332 -16.32 -26.02 18.35
C SER A 332 -16.26 -27.50 18.78
N ASP A 333 -15.66 -27.86 19.92
CA ASP A 333 -15.46 -29.27 20.29
C ASP A 333 -16.06 -29.65 21.66
N GLU A 334 -17.18 -30.38 21.66
CA GLU A 334 -17.83 -30.90 22.88
C GLU A 334 -16.96 -31.90 23.67
N ASN A 335 -15.87 -32.40 23.08
CA ASN A 335 -14.98 -33.42 23.66
C ASN A 335 -13.59 -32.91 24.04
N TYR A 336 -13.32 -31.60 23.98
CA TYR A 336 -11.99 -31.02 24.22
C TYR A 336 -11.35 -31.41 25.57
N TRP A 337 -12.16 -31.71 26.60
CA TRP A 337 -11.69 -32.11 27.94
C TRP A 337 -11.10 -33.53 28.02
N LEU A 338 -11.38 -34.41 27.05
CA LEU A 338 -10.84 -35.78 27.01
C LEU A 338 -9.36 -35.82 26.60
N ASP A 339 -8.93 -34.84 25.80
CA ASP A 339 -7.60 -34.79 25.19
C ASP A 339 -6.65 -33.81 25.89
N ILE A 340 -7.10 -33.07 26.91
CA ILE A 340 -6.24 -32.21 27.73
C ILE A 340 -5.41 -33.03 28.72
N GLU A 341 -4.13 -32.70 28.83
CA GLU A 341 -3.21 -33.22 29.85
C GLU A 341 -3.56 -32.69 31.25
N LEU A 342 -3.61 -33.56 32.26
CA LEU A 342 -3.96 -33.23 33.65
C LEU A 342 -3.09 -32.14 34.26
N GLN A 343 -1.79 -32.09 33.95
CA GLN A 343 -0.92 -31.01 34.38
C GLN A 343 -1.27 -29.68 33.71
N SER A 344 -1.66 -29.70 32.44
CA SER A 344 -2.07 -28.50 31.71
C SER A 344 -3.42 -27.99 32.20
N LEU A 345 -4.38 -28.87 32.45
CA LEU A 345 -5.66 -28.54 33.10
C LEU A 345 -5.45 -28.00 34.51
N ALA A 346 -4.62 -28.64 35.34
CA ALA A 346 -4.30 -28.16 36.67
C ALA A 346 -3.58 -26.81 36.65
N LYS A 347 -2.72 -26.55 35.65
CA LYS A 347 -2.08 -25.26 35.42
C LYS A 347 -3.08 -24.20 34.97
N GLN A 348 -4.02 -24.52 34.07
CA GLN A 348 -5.09 -23.63 33.63
C GLN A 348 -6.06 -23.30 34.78
N LEU A 349 -6.49 -24.30 35.55
CA LEU A 349 -7.34 -24.13 36.73
C LEU A 349 -6.63 -23.36 37.84
N SER A 350 -5.34 -23.62 38.09
CA SER A 350 -4.56 -22.85 39.07
C SER A 350 -4.27 -21.42 38.60
N GLN A 351 -4.14 -21.16 37.29
CA GLN A 351 -4.08 -19.81 36.73
C GLN A 351 -5.45 -19.09 36.82
N ALA A 352 -6.55 -19.79 36.55
CA ALA A 352 -7.90 -19.28 36.73
C ALA A 352 -8.19 -18.94 38.20
N LEU A 353 -7.76 -19.79 39.13
CA LEU A 353 -7.83 -19.55 40.58
C LEU A 353 -6.96 -18.37 41.03
N LYS A 354 -5.84 -18.09 40.34
CA LYS A 354 -4.98 -16.92 40.60
C LYS A 354 -5.56 -15.61 40.05
N LYS A 355 -6.47 -15.66 39.07
CA LYS A 355 -7.11 -14.49 38.45
C LYS A 355 -8.64 -14.67 38.37
N PRO A 356 -9.34 -14.79 39.51
CA PRO A 356 -10.79 -15.06 39.52
C PRO A 356 -11.61 -13.97 38.81
N ASN A 357 -11.13 -12.72 38.80
CA ASN A 357 -11.80 -11.62 38.10
C ASN A 357 -11.77 -11.75 36.57
N ALA A 358 -10.80 -12.48 36.00
CA ALA A 358 -10.70 -12.71 34.55
C ALA A 358 -11.67 -13.80 34.05
N LEU A 359 -12.23 -14.59 34.95
CA LEU A 359 -13.20 -15.64 34.63
C LEU A 359 -14.49 -15.05 34.03
N ASN A 360 -14.94 -13.90 34.54
CA ASN A 360 -16.09 -13.18 34.00
C ASN A 360 -15.84 -12.71 32.56
N GLN A 361 -14.63 -12.21 32.28
CA GLN A 361 -14.23 -11.80 30.92
C GLN A 361 -14.19 -13.00 29.96
N TRP A 362 -13.75 -14.17 30.43
CA TRP A 362 -13.77 -15.41 29.65
C TRP A 362 -15.19 -15.90 29.32
N VAL A 363 -16.10 -15.81 30.29
CA VAL A 363 -17.53 -16.14 30.08
C VAL A 363 -18.17 -15.15 29.09
N GLU A 364 -17.87 -13.85 29.21
CA GLU A 364 -18.32 -12.85 28.25
C GLU A 364 -17.77 -13.13 26.83
N LEU A 365 -16.48 -13.44 26.71
CA LEU A 365 -15.84 -13.82 25.44
C LEU A 365 -16.54 -15.01 24.80
N ASN A 366 -16.76 -16.10 25.53
CA ASN A 366 -17.51 -17.27 25.05
C ASN A 366 -18.95 -16.92 24.63
N GLY A 367 -19.57 -15.98 25.34
CA GLY A 367 -20.87 -15.41 24.95
C GLY A 367 -20.82 -14.68 23.60
N TYR A 368 -19.72 -13.98 23.30
CA TYR A 368 -19.51 -13.33 22.00
C TYR A 368 -19.22 -14.34 20.88
N TYR A 369 -18.43 -15.39 21.12
CA TYR A 369 -18.21 -16.48 20.15
C TYR A 369 -19.52 -17.16 19.77
N ALA A 370 -20.36 -17.50 20.75
CA ALA A 370 -21.65 -18.12 20.51
C ALA A 370 -22.60 -17.24 19.69
N LYS A 371 -22.55 -15.91 19.89
CA LYS A 371 -23.35 -14.94 19.11
C LYS A 371 -22.81 -14.72 17.69
N ALA A 372 -21.51 -14.93 17.47
CA ALA A 372 -20.84 -14.69 16.20
C ALA A 372 -20.83 -15.92 15.27
N ALA A 373 -21.16 -17.11 15.78
CA ALA A 373 -21.02 -18.41 15.11
C ALA A 373 -21.60 -18.47 13.69
N ASP A 374 -22.79 -17.89 13.46
CA ASP A 374 -23.49 -17.94 12.16
C ASP A 374 -23.17 -16.74 11.24
N SER A 375 -22.04 -16.06 11.46
CA SER A 375 -21.65 -14.88 10.69
C SER A 375 -20.20 -14.93 10.26
N ILE A 376 -19.82 -14.06 9.32
CA ILE A 376 -18.41 -13.82 8.93
C ILE A 376 -17.50 -13.53 10.14
N LYS A 377 -18.06 -13.00 11.24
CA LYS A 377 -17.31 -12.77 12.49
C LYS A 377 -16.91 -14.09 13.16
N GLY A 378 -17.75 -15.12 13.09
CA GLY A 378 -17.48 -16.45 13.63
C GLY A 378 -16.36 -17.17 12.85
N GLU A 379 -16.42 -17.14 11.51
CA GLU A 379 -15.35 -17.68 10.66
C GLU A 379 -14.00 -16.97 10.91
N LEU A 380 -14.00 -15.65 11.03
CA LEU A 380 -12.78 -14.88 11.31
C LEU A 380 -12.18 -15.22 12.69
N LEU A 381 -13.02 -15.25 13.74
CA LEU A 381 -12.60 -15.62 15.10
C LEU A 381 -12.04 -17.05 15.17
N GLN A 382 -12.68 -17.99 14.47
CA GLN A 382 -12.22 -19.38 14.41
C GLN A 382 -10.87 -19.49 13.69
N THR A 383 -10.67 -18.74 12.61
CA THR A 383 -9.39 -18.70 11.87
C THR A 383 -8.28 -18.12 12.74
N TYR A 384 -8.56 -17.05 13.49
CA TYR A 384 -7.61 -16.44 14.44
C TYR A 384 -7.20 -17.42 15.55
N ASP A 385 -8.15 -18.18 16.11
CA ASP A 385 -7.87 -19.22 17.11
C ASP A 385 -7.06 -20.40 16.53
N GLN A 386 -7.39 -20.86 15.32
CA GLN A 386 -6.72 -22.00 14.67
C GLN A 386 -5.27 -21.67 14.31
N GLU A 387 -5.03 -20.50 13.72
CA GLU A 387 -3.70 -20.04 13.29
C GLU A 387 -2.90 -19.39 14.42
N LYS A 388 -3.48 -19.29 15.64
CA LYS A 388 -2.88 -18.64 16.82
C LYS A 388 -2.41 -17.22 16.53
N LEU A 389 -3.22 -16.46 15.80
CA LEU A 389 -2.95 -15.07 15.45
C LEU A 389 -3.23 -14.15 16.64
N ASP A 390 -2.53 -13.02 16.70
CA ASP A 390 -2.72 -12.05 17.76
C ASP A 390 -4.06 -11.34 17.62
N PHE A 391 -4.95 -11.53 18.60
CA PHE A 391 -6.30 -10.94 18.64
C PHE A 391 -6.29 -9.40 18.65
N ASP A 392 -5.16 -8.76 19.00
CA ASP A 392 -5.02 -7.31 18.88
C ASP A 392 -5.13 -6.84 17.41
N THR A 393 -4.84 -7.71 16.45
CA THR A 393 -4.97 -7.42 15.00
C THR A 393 -6.34 -7.75 14.42
N LEU A 394 -7.23 -8.40 15.20
CA LEU A 394 -8.55 -8.84 14.73
C LEU A 394 -9.41 -7.69 14.17
N PRO A 395 -9.47 -6.49 14.79
CA PRO A 395 -10.23 -5.37 14.22
C PRO A 395 -9.72 -4.98 12.83
N MET A 396 -8.40 -4.89 12.64
CA MET A 396 -7.78 -4.56 11.35
C MET A 396 -8.06 -5.62 10.28
N ALA A 397 -8.00 -6.91 10.63
CA ALA A 397 -8.31 -7.98 9.68
C ALA A 397 -9.79 -7.98 9.26
N PHE A 398 -10.69 -7.68 10.19
CA PHE A 398 -12.12 -7.55 9.90
C PHE A 398 -12.39 -6.36 8.96
N GLU A 399 -11.81 -5.20 9.24
CA GLU A 399 -11.89 -4.02 8.37
C GLU A 399 -11.30 -4.30 6.99
N TYR A 400 -10.11 -4.91 6.93
CA TYR A 400 -9.46 -5.28 5.67
C TYR A 400 -10.35 -6.17 4.80
N MET A 401 -11.00 -7.16 5.40
CA MET A 401 -11.92 -8.06 4.68
C MET A 401 -13.13 -7.31 4.12
N ILE A 402 -13.74 -6.43 4.90
CA ILE A 402 -14.87 -5.61 4.44
C ILE A 402 -14.44 -4.68 3.30
N TYR A 403 -13.39 -3.89 3.51
CA TYR A 403 -12.92 -2.94 2.50
C TYR A 403 -12.43 -3.64 1.24
N SER A 404 -11.78 -4.80 1.35
CA SER A 404 -11.40 -5.63 0.20
C SER A 404 -12.61 -6.16 -0.58
N ALA A 405 -13.68 -6.55 0.11
CA ALA A 405 -14.92 -6.99 -0.55
C ALA A 405 -15.60 -5.83 -1.28
N VAL A 406 -15.68 -4.66 -0.64
CA VAL A 406 -16.23 -3.43 -1.24
C VAL A 406 -15.39 -3.01 -2.46
N ALA A 407 -14.07 -3.01 -2.35
CA ALA A 407 -13.18 -2.69 -3.46
C ALA A 407 -13.39 -3.63 -4.65
N ARG A 408 -13.46 -4.95 -4.41
CA ARG A 408 -13.76 -5.94 -5.46
C ARG A 408 -15.10 -5.67 -6.16
N GLU A 409 -16.14 -5.33 -5.42
CA GLU A 409 -17.45 -4.97 -5.99
C GLU A 409 -17.35 -3.70 -6.85
N ILE A 410 -16.61 -2.67 -6.41
CA ILE A 410 -16.37 -1.45 -7.18
C ILE A 410 -15.65 -1.75 -8.49
N TYR A 411 -14.60 -2.59 -8.47
CA TYR A 411 -13.88 -3.02 -9.68
C TYR A 411 -14.77 -3.80 -10.64
N GLN A 412 -15.66 -4.67 -10.12
CA GLN A 412 -16.60 -5.42 -10.96
C GLN A 412 -17.64 -4.51 -11.62
N ARG A 413 -18.16 -3.51 -10.88
CA ARG A 413 -19.13 -2.54 -11.42
C ARG A 413 -18.52 -1.56 -12.41
N ASN A 414 -17.20 -1.31 -12.32
CA ASN A 414 -16.49 -0.35 -13.17
C ASN A 414 -15.33 -1.03 -13.94
N PRO A 415 -15.61 -1.74 -15.05
CA PRO A 415 -14.60 -2.48 -15.81
C PRO A 415 -13.49 -1.61 -16.41
N VAL A 416 -13.71 -0.30 -16.53
CA VAL A 416 -12.69 0.66 -17.00
C VAL A 416 -11.53 0.71 -16.01
N ILE A 417 -11.83 0.79 -14.71
CA ILE A 417 -10.80 0.86 -13.65
C ILE A 417 -9.98 -0.43 -13.61
N SER A 418 -10.60 -1.59 -13.88
CA SER A 418 -9.88 -2.88 -13.88
C SER A 418 -9.02 -3.11 -15.13
N LYS A 419 -9.30 -2.41 -16.24
CA LYS A 419 -8.61 -2.58 -17.53
C LYS A 419 -7.53 -1.55 -17.78
N THR A 420 -7.57 -0.45 -17.05
CA THR A 420 -6.65 0.67 -17.22
C THR A 420 -5.59 0.60 -16.12
N SER A 421 -4.37 0.18 -16.48
CA SER A 421 -3.21 0.23 -15.58
C SER A 421 -2.52 1.59 -15.66
N GLY A 422 -1.76 1.97 -14.63
CA GLY A 422 -0.94 3.19 -14.67
C GLY A 422 0.07 3.19 -15.82
N MET A 423 0.59 2.02 -16.23
CA MET A 423 1.42 1.91 -17.44
C MET A 423 0.66 2.31 -18.72
N SER A 424 -0.62 1.92 -18.85
CA SER A 424 -1.44 2.31 -19.99
C SER A 424 -1.78 3.80 -19.99
N LEU A 425 -2.00 4.38 -18.80
CA LEU A 425 -2.23 5.81 -18.63
C LEU A 425 -0.97 6.61 -19.00
N GLU A 426 0.20 6.17 -18.55
CA GLU A 426 1.47 6.84 -18.84
C GLU A 426 1.83 6.80 -20.33
N GLN A 427 1.56 5.68 -21.00
CA GLN A 427 1.68 5.57 -22.46
C GLN A 427 0.75 6.52 -23.19
N ALA A 428 -0.53 6.58 -22.79
CA ALA A 428 -1.49 7.51 -23.39
C ALA A 428 -1.05 8.97 -23.19
N ARG A 429 -0.53 9.30 -22.01
CA ARG A 429 -0.02 10.61 -21.65
C ARG A 429 1.17 11.03 -22.51
N THR A 430 2.16 10.14 -22.62
CA THR A 430 3.34 10.31 -23.48
C THR A 430 2.92 10.50 -24.93
N ARG A 431 1.96 9.70 -25.40
CA ARG A 431 1.47 9.80 -26.77
C ARG A 431 0.75 11.12 -27.04
N ILE A 432 -0.03 11.64 -26.09
CA ILE A 432 -0.65 12.97 -26.22
C ILE A 432 0.42 14.06 -26.32
N LYS A 433 1.48 13.99 -25.49
CA LYS A 433 2.60 14.94 -25.52
C LYS A 433 3.30 14.95 -26.89
N GLU A 434 3.64 13.77 -27.42
CA GLU A 434 4.26 13.60 -28.74
C GLU A 434 3.37 14.16 -29.85
N LEU A 435 2.10 13.79 -29.86
CA LEU A 435 1.14 14.22 -30.87
C LEU A 435 0.87 15.73 -30.81
N ASP A 436 0.84 16.33 -29.62
CA ASP A 436 0.67 17.78 -29.46
C ASP A 436 1.82 18.54 -30.12
N GLN A 437 3.05 18.07 -29.90
CA GLN A 437 4.24 18.64 -30.54
C GLN A 437 4.24 18.41 -32.06
N GLU A 438 3.94 17.20 -32.50
CA GLU A 438 3.86 16.86 -33.93
C GLU A 438 2.83 17.72 -34.66
N ILE A 439 1.65 17.96 -34.06
CA ILE A 439 0.62 18.84 -34.62
C ILE A 439 1.14 20.27 -34.78
N MET A 440 1.86 20.81 -33.79
CA MET A 440 2.44 22.15 -33.89
C MET A 440 3.43 22.25 -35.06
N GLU A 441 4.33 21.28 -35.20
CA GLU A 441 5.33 21.22 -36.26
C GLU A 441 4.69 21.07 -37.65
N LEU A 442 3.67 20.21 -37.77
CA LEU A 442 2.91 20.03 -39.01
C LEU A 442 2.13 21.30 -39.38
N GLN A 443 1.52 21.99 -38.42
CA GLN A 443 0.82 23.26 -38.65
C GLN A 443 1.77 24.36 -39.13
N GLN A 444 2.97 24.46 -38.54
CA GLN A 444 4.01 25.38 -39.02
C GLN A 444 4.42 25.06 -40.46
N THR A 445 4.58 23.79 -40.79
CA THR A 445 4.92 23.33 -42.14
C THR A 445 3.79 23.62 -43.13
N GLU A 446 2.54 23.35 -42.75
CA GLU A 446 1.36 23.65 -43.57
C GLU A 446 1.24 25.16 -43.83
N LEU A 447 1.45 25.99 -42.80
CA LEU A 447 1.47 27.44 -42.92
C LEU A 447 2.57 27.91 -43.88
N CYS A 448 3.79 27.40 -43.75
CA CYS A 448 4.90 27.69 -44.66
C CYS A 448 4.55 27.31 -46.11
N ASN A 449 3.94 26.15 -46.33
CA ASN A 449 3.51 25.72 -47.66
C ASN A 449 2.41 26.63 -48.23
N LYS A 450 1.42 27.02 -47.42
CA LYS A 450 0.38 27.98 -47.82
C LYS A 450 0.97 29.34 -48.20
N LEU A 451 1.93 29.84 -47.43
CA LEU A 451 2.62 31.11 -47.70
C LEU A 451 3.50 31.02 -48.95
N ASN A 452 4.22 29.92 -49.17
CA ASN A 452 5.03 29.71 -50.37
C ASN A 452 4.19 29.54 -51.64
N ALA A 453 2.97 29.00 -51.52
CA ALA A 453 2.01 28.91 -52.62
C ALA A 453 1.34 30.24 -52.95
N ALA A 454 1.45 31.26 -52.09
CA ALA A 454 0.84 32.57 -52.31
C ALA A 454 1.48 33.25 -53.53
N LYS A 455 0.67 33.52 -54.55
CA LYS A 455 1.12 34.21 -55.77
C LYS A 455 0.92 35.72 -55.60
N PRO A 456 1.99 36.52 -55.43
CA PRO A 456 1.86 37.97 -55.40
C PRO A 456 1.35 38.49 -56.74
N ILE A 457 0.75 39.68 -56.71
CA ILE A 457 0.23 40.30 -57.92
C ILE A 457 1.44 40.77 -58.73
N ALA A 458 1.53 40.42 -60.02
CA ALA A 458 2.71 40.75 -60.83
C ALA A 458 2.97 42.27 -60.91
N GLY A 459 1.91 43.08 -60.99
CA GLY A 459 2.01 44.53 -61.06
C GLY A 459 2.50 45.07 -62.40
N ASN A 460 2.77 46.37 -62.44
CA ASN A 460 3.41 47.01 -63.58
C ASN A 460 4.93 47.03 -63.39
N GLY A 461 5.68 46.42 -64.30
CA GLY A 461 7.14 46.47 -64.36
C GLY A 461 7.70 47.20 -65.59
N ARG A 462 6.85 47.90 -66.35
CA ARG A 462 7.23 48.58 -67.60
C ARG A 462 7.20 50.11 -67.40
N GLY A 463 8.09 50.82 -68.08
CA GLY A 463 8.20 52.28 -68.00
C GLY A 463 9.12 52.77 -66.89
N ARG A 464 8.96 54.05 -66.48
CA ARG A 464 9.80 54.68 -65.44
C ARG A 464 9.70 53.90 -64.13
N LYS A 465 10.82 53.67 -63.43
CA LYS A 465 10.84 52.93 -62.15
C LYS A 465 9.93 53.52 -61.07
N SER A 466 9.57 54.81 -61.16
CA SER A 466 8.58 55.46 -60.28
C SER A 466 7.15 54.95 -60.48
N THR A 467 6.82 54.34 -61.62
CA THR A 467 5.48 53.83 -61.94
C THR A 467 5.35 52.32 -61.70
N TRP A 468 6.41 51.66 -61.22
CA TRP A 468 6.36 50.22 -60.96
C TRP A 468 5.50 49.92 -59.73
N THR A 469 4.76 48.81 -59.74
CA THR A 469 3.83 48.43 -58.65
C THR A 469 3.91 46.96 -58.31
N GLU A 470 3.39 46.58 -57.14
CA GLU A 470 3.19 45.19 -56.70
C GLU A 470 4.48 44.33 -56.83
N GLY A 471 4.37 43.08 -57.29
CA GLY A 471 5.48 42.13 -57.38
C GLY A 471 6.68 42.63 -58.19
N ALA A 472 6.46 43.36 -59.29
CA ALA A 472 7.53 43.94 -60.09
C ALA A 472 8.35 44.99 -59.32
N LEU A 473 7.69 45.81 -58.49
CA LEU A 473 8.38 46.75 -57.60
C LEU A 473 9.15 46.00 -56.51
N ILE A 474 8.54 45.00 -55.88
CA ILE A 474 9.16 44.21 -54.80
C ILE A 474 10.43 43.52 -55.30
N HIS A 475 10.38 42.81 -56.44
CA HIS A 475 11.56 42.15 -57.01
C HIS A 475 12.70 43.14 -57.33
N ASN A 476 12.36 44.33 -57.81
CA ASN A 476 13.35 45.39 -58.05
C ASN A 476 13.99 45.88 -56.74
N GLU A 477 13.20 46.10 -55.68
CA GLU A 477 13.74 46.56 -54.39
C GLU A 477 14.61 45.51 -53.70
N ILE A 478 14.28 44.21 -53.82
CA ILE A 478 15.10 43.10 -53.30
C ILE A 478 16.47 43.02 -53.99
N SER A 479 16.54 43.33 -55.29
CA SER A 479 17.80 43.29 -56.04
C SER A 479 18.78 44.43 -55.70
N LYS A 480 18.35 45.43 -54.93
CA LYS A 480 19.18 46.59 -54.56
C LYS A 480 19.98 46.31 -53.29
N GLN A 481 21.18 46.87 -53.24
CA GLN A 481 22.03 46.89 -52.04
C GLN A 481 21.90 48.19 -51.23
N ARG A 482 21.46 49.30 -51.85
CA ARG A 482 21.31 50.63 -51.23
C ARG A 482 20.19 51.42 -51.95
N ARG A 483 19.70 52.51 -51.34
CA ARG A 483 18.65 53.42 -51.89
C ARG A 483 17.32 52.70 -52.18
N HIS A 484 16.80 52.02 -51.15
CA HIS A 484 15.46 51.44 -51.19
C HIS A 484 14.38 52.52 -51.21
N VAL A 485 13.23 52.19 -51.80
CA VAL A 485 12.03 53.02 -51.70
C VAL A 485 11.58 53.08 -50.23
N ALA A 486 11.12 54.25 -49.77
CA ALA A 486 10.61 54.41 -48.42
C ALA A 486 9.41 53.46 -48.17
N ILE A 487 9.32 52.90 -46.96
CA ILE A 487 8.28 51.91 -46.60
C ILE A 487 6.88 52.44 -46.92
N ARG A 488 6.61 53.71 -46.64
CA ARG A 488 5.34 54.37 -46.97
C ARG A 488 4.97 54.26 -48.45
N ASP A 489 5.91 54.56 -49.35
CA ASP A 489 5.67 54.51 -50.79
C ASP A 489 5.60 53.08 -51.30
N LEU A 490 6.34 52.18 -50.68
CA LEU A 490 6.29 50.75 -50.96
C LEU A 490 4.91 50.16 -50.61
N MET A 491 4.39 50.46 -49.43
CA MET A 491 3.05 50.04 -48.99
C MET A 491 1.94 50.63 -49.89
N LYS A 492 2.11 51.86 -50.37
CA LYS A 492 1.16 52.48 -51.31
C LYS A 492 1.15 51.84 -52.69
N ARG A 493 2.31 51.42 -53.20
CA ARG A 493 2.49 50.94 -54.58
C ARG A 493 2.47 49.41 -54.72
N ALA A 494 2.74 48.68 -53.64
CA ALA A 494 2.85 47.22 -53.63
C ALA A 494 2.16 46.57 -52.42
N GLY A 495 1.27 47.30 -51.74
CA GLY A 495 0.63 46.85 -50.50
C GLY A 495 -0.15 45.55 -50.62
N GLN A 496 -0.82 45.30 -51.75
CA GLN A 496 -1.62 44.08 -51.93
C GLN A 496 -0.74 42.83 -52.04
N SER A 497 0.39 42.93 -52.75
CA SER A 497 1.37 41.85 -52.85
C SER A 497 2.08 41.62 -51.52
N ILE A 498 2.39 42.70 -50.79
CA ILE A 498 2.95 42.59 -49.43
C ILE A 498 1.98 41.86 -48.51
N GLN A 499 0.70 42.24 -48.50
CA GLN A 499 -0.32 41.57 -47.69
C GLN A 499 -0.50 40.09 -48.08
N LYS A 500 -0.39 39.74 -49.36
CA LYS A 500 -0.45 38.33 -49.80
C LYS A 500 0.75 37.50 -49.35
N ILE A 501 1.96 38.08 -49.39
CA ILE A 501 3.19 37.38 -48.99
C ILE A 501 3.34 37.33 -47.46
N LYS A 502 2.91 38.40 -46.78
CA LYS A 502 2.98 38.59 -45.33
C LYS A 502 1.58 38.96 -44.80
N PRO A 503 0.68 38.00 -44.59
CA PRO A 503 -0.71 38.28 -44.23
C PRO A 503 -0.89 38.83 -42.80
N CYS A 504 0.08 38.60 -41.92
CA CYS A 504 0.08 39.11 -40.55
C CYS A 504 0.94 40.39 -40.47
N PHE A 505 0.33 41.50 -40.06
CA PHE A 505 1.00 42.80 -39.86
C PHE A 505 1.09 43.10 -38.36
N LEU A 506 2.31 43.37 -37.87
CA LEU A 506 2.57 43.86 -36.53
C LEU A 506 2.91 45.35 -36.61
N MET A 507 2.04 46.21 -36.07
CA MET A 507 2.09 47.66 -36.25
C MET A 507 1.57 48.38 -35.01
N SER A 508 2.21 49.48 -34.61
CA SER A 508 1.64 50.40 -33.62
C SER A 508 0.51 51.25 -34.24
N PRO A 509 -0.40 51.84 -33.45
CA PRO A 509 -1.53 52.62 -33.97
C PRO A 509 -1.10 53.75 -34.93
N LEU A 510 -0.01 54.44 -34.59
CA LEU A 510 0.55 55.50 -35.43
C LEU A 510 1.01 54.97 -36.81
N THR A 511 1.66 53.80 -36.83
CA THR A 511 2.13 53.20 -38.08
C THR A 511 0.98 52.69 -38.96
N VAL A 512 -0.11 52.21 -38.35
CA VAL A 512 -1.35 51.87 -39.07
C VAL A 512 -1.89 53.09 -39.80
N ALA A 513 -2.00 54.23 -39.11
CA ALA A 513 -2.46 55.48 -39.70
C ALA A 513 -1.50 56.02 -40.79
N GLN A 514 -0.19 55.86 -40.60
CA GLN A 514 0.83 56.39 -41.50
C GLN A 514 1.00 55.58 -42.80
N TYR A 515 0.90 54.25 -42.72
CA TYR A 515 1.28 53.35 -43.81
C TYR A 515 0.11 52.64 -44.50
N LEU A 516 -1.03 52.47 -43.83
CA LEU A 516 -2.17 51.76 -44.42
C LEU A 516 -3.21 52.76 -44.93
N ASP A 517 -3.27 52.96 -46.25
CA ASP A 517 -4.28 53.83 -46.87
C ASP A 517 -5.71 53.27 -46.63
N PRO A 518 -6.70 54.10 -46.23
CA PRO A 518 -8.11 53.68 -46.07
C PRO A 518 -8.67 52.97 -47.30
N GLY A 519 -9.43 51.88 -47.09
CA GLY A 519 -10.11 51.13 -48.16
C GLY A 519 -9.21 50.24 -49.04
N LYS A 520 -7.87 50.33 -48.94
CA LYS A 520 -6.95 49.50 -49.73
C LYS A 520 -6.56 48.17 -49.07
N PHE A 521 -6.62 48.12 -47.75
CA PHE A 521 -6.27 46.94 -46.95
C PHE A 521 -7.50 46.45 -46.21
N LYS A 522 -7.71 45.13 -46.22
CA LYS A 522 -8.76 44.44 -45.46
C LYS A 522 -8.16 43.27 -44.73
N PHE A 523 -8.49 43.13 -43.46
CA PHE A 523 -8.06 42.02 -42.61
C PHE A 523 -9.30 41.25 -42.16
N ASP A 524 -9.13 39.96 -41.94
CA ASP A 524 -10.11 39.10 -41.31
C ASP A 524 -10.16 39.34 -39.80
N LEU A 525 -9.01 39.56 -39.18
CA LEU A 525 -8.86 39.77 -37.75
C LEU A 525 -7.93 40.96 -37.43
N VAL A 526 -8.32 41.77 -36.44
CA VAL A 526 -7.40 42.66 -35.72
C VAL A 526 -7.29 42.20 -34.27
N VAL A 527 -6.06 42.01 -33.82
CA VAL A 527 -5.74 41.75 -32.41
C VAL A 527 -5.15 43.03 -31.84
N ILE A 528 -5.79 43.55 -30.81
CA ILE A 528 -5.29 44.65 -30.01
C ILE A 528 -4.69 44.02 -28.76
N ASP A 529 -3.38 44.13 -28.64
CA ASP A 529 -2.65 43.77 -27.43
C ASP A 529 -2.42 45.01 -26.56
N GLU A 530 -2.22 44.83 -25.25
CA GLU A 530 -2.09 45.92 -24.26
C GLU A 530 -3.22 46.96 -24.36
N ALA A 531 -4.45 46.49 -24.58
CA ALA A 531 -5.64 47.32 -24.81
C ALA A 531 -5.97 48.30 -23.69
N SER A 532 -5.52 48.03 -22.46
CA SER A 532 -5.68 48.95 -21.32
C SER A 532 -4.85 50.22 -21.47
N GLN A 533 -3.82 50.23 -22.33
CA GLN A 533 -2.96 51.38 -22.60
C GLN A 533 -3.31 52.12 -23.90
N MET A 534 -4.35 51.70 -24.62
CA MET A 534 -4.70 52.29 -25.91
C MET A 534 -6.02 53.03 -25.84
N ARG A 535 -6.05 54.24 -26.41
CA ARG A 535 -7.27 55.03 -26.52
C ARG A 535 -8.16 54.52 -27.65
N PRO A 536 -9.49 54.63 -27.53
CA PRO A 536 -10.42 54.23 -28.58
C PRO A 536 -10.15 54.88 -29.94
N GLU A 537 -9.75 56.16 -29.96
CA GLU A 537 -9.43 56.89 -31.19
C GLU A 537 -8.20 56.33 -31.93
N ASP A 538 -7.20 55.83 -31.18
CA ASP A 538 -6.01 55.21 -31.73
C ASP A 538 -6.32 53.82 -32.31
N ALA A 539 -7.21 53.08 -31.63
CA ALA A 539 -7.65 51.75 -32.04
C ALA A 539 -8.48 51.77 -33.34
N LEU A 540 -9.28 52.82 -33.53
CA LEU A 540 -10.31 52.91 -34.56
C LEU A 540 -9.76 52.66 -35.98
N GLY A 541 -8.56 53.15 -36.27
CA GLY A 541 -7.91 52.99 -37.57
C GLY A 541 -7.62 51.54 -37.96
N GLY A 542 -7.32 50.69 -36.96
CA GLY A 542 -7.14 49.25 -37.14
C GLY A 542 -8.49 48.52 -37.19
N VAL A 543 -9.40 48.85 -36.26
CA VAL A 543 -10.73 48.23 -36.16
C VAL A 543 -11.55 48.41 -37.44
N ALA A 544 -11.52 49.59 -38.06
CA ALA A 544 -12.26 49.87 -39.29
C ALA A 544 -11.81 49.04 -40.52
N ARG A 545 -10.70 48.30 -40.43
CA ARG A 545 -10.11 47.51 -41.52
C ARG A 545 -10.27 46.01 -41.34
N ALA A 546 -10.84 45.57 -40.23
CA ALA A 546 -10.99 44.16 -39.90
C ALA A 546 -12.47 43.74 -39.78
N ASN A 547 -12.75 42.47 -40.04
CA ASN A 547 -14.08 41.90 -39.84
C ASN A 547 -14.31 41.46 -38.38
N GLN A 548 -13.24 41.08 -37.68
CA GLN A 548 -13.26 40.64 -36.29
C GLN A 548 -12.23 41.40 -35.48
N ILE A 549 -12.56 41.65 -34.21
CA ILE A 549 -11.70 42.33 -33.24
C ILE A 549 -11.49 41.40 -32.03
N VAL A 550 -10.24 41.27 -31.61
CA VAL A 550 -9.86 40.64 -30.33
C VAL A 550 -9.13 41.69 -29.52
N VAL A 551 -9.66 42.00 -28.34
CA VAL A 551 -9.12 43.00 -27.42
C VAL A 551 -8.51 42.26 -26.24
N VAL A 552 -7.20 42.39 -26.05
CA VAL A 552 -6.42 41.73 -25.00
C VAL A 552 -5.70 42.79 -24.19
N GLY A 553 -5.77 42.70 -22.87
CA GLY A 553 -5.11 43.63 -21.97
C GLY A 553 -5.45 43.32 -20.52
N ASP A 554 -4.87 44.08 -19.60
CA ASP A 554 -5.09 43.94 -18.17
C ASP A 554 -5.71 45.23 -17.61
N PRO A 555 -6.98 45.21 -17.14
CA PRO A 555 -7.66 46.39 -16.61
C PRO A 555 -7.03 46.90 -15.29
N GLN A 556 -6.22 46.08 -14.61
CA GLN A 556 -5.52 46.46 -13.37
C GLN A 556 -4.14 47.09 -13.62
N GLN A 557 -3.75 47.29 -14.89
CA GLN A 557 -2.54 48.00 -15.28
C GLN A 557 -2.82 49.46 -15.68
N LEU A 558 -1.75 50.20 -15.94
CA LEU A 558 -1.79 51.64 -16.24
C LEU A 558 -2.69 51.95 -17.46
N PRO A 559 -3.59 52.95 -17.35
CA PRO A 559 -4.33 53.48 -18.50
C PRO A 559 -3.42 54.34 -19.39
N PRO A 560 -3.87 54.68 -20.62
CA PRO A 560 -3.12 55.55 -21.53
C PRO A 560 -2.78 56.91 -20.90
N THR A 561 -1.50 57.27 -20.85
CA THR A 561 -1.05 58.59 -20.38
C THR A 561 -1.16 59.64 -21.50
N SER A 562 -1.66 60.84 -21.17
CA SER A 562 -1.77 62.00 -22.07
C SER A 562 -0.45 62.76 -22.24
N PHE A 563 0.66 62.04 -22.47
CA PHE A 563 2.00 62.64 -22.44
C PHE A 563 2.28 63.61 -23.61
N PHE A 564 1.57 63.49 -24.74
CA PHE A 564 1.80 64.33 -25.93
C PHE A 564 0.92 65.59 -26.01
N GLN A 565 -0.05 65.79 -25.12
CA GLN A 565 -0.92 66.98 -25.16
C GLN A 565 -0.36 68.18 -24.39
N SER A 566 0.64 67.99 -23.52
CA SER A 566 1.26 69.03 -22.69
C SER A 566 2.46 69.73 -23.36
N SER A 567 2.32 70.12 -24.64
CA SER A 567 3.27 71.07 -25.27
C SER A 567 3.03 72.53 -24.84
N ALA A 568 2.16 72.79 -23.87
CA ALA A 568 1.87 74.11 -23.33
C ALA A 568 2.17 74.12 -21.82
N LYS A 569 3.24 74.85 -21.48
CA LYS A 569 3.73 75.24 -20.15
C LYS A 569 2.64 75.32 -19.06
N ASP A 570 2.72 74.43 -18.08
CA ASP A 570 2.85 74.76 -16.65
C ASP A 570 3.10 73.46 -15.86
N ASP A 571 4.14 73.46 -15.03
CA ASP A 571 4.63 72.31 -14.25
C ASP A 571 3.89 72.13 -12.91
N ASP A 572 2.78 72.83 -12.71
CA ASP A 572 1.96 72.75 -11.51
C ASP A 572 0.49 72.46 -11.86
N ALA A 573 0.03 71.28 -11.44
CA ALA A 573 -1.38 70.91 -11.27
C ALA A 573 -2.28 71.09 -12.51
N VAL A 574 -2.11 70.22 -13.51
CA VAL A 574 -3.27 69.75 -14.29
C VAL A 574 -3.61 68.37 -13.74
N ASP A 575 -4.81 68.21 -13.19
CA ASP A 575 -5.40 66.90 -12.96
C ASP A 575 -5.26 66.11 -14.27
N GLU A 576 -4.33 65.16 -14.31
CA GLU A 576 -4.30 64.15 -15.37
C GLU A 576 -5.62 63.42 -15.26
N ASP A 577 -6.55 63.82 -16.11
CA ASP A 577 -7.89 63.29 -16.15
C ASP A 577 -7.76 61.80 -16.55
N PHE A 578 -7.71 60.93 -15.55
CA PHE A 578 -7.83 59.47 -15.66
C PHE A 578 -9.17 59.03 -16.31
N THR A 579 -9.98 60.00 -16.77
CA THR A 579 -11.24 59.87 -17.51
C THR A 579 -11.07 59.48 -18.98
N SER A 580 -9.84 59.40 -19.51
CA SER A 580 -9.62 58.83 -20.83
C SER A 580 -9.86 57.32 -20.79
N GLU A 581 -11.10 56.90 -21.08
CA GLU A 581 -11.49 55.48 -21.16
C GLU A 581 -10.56 54.74 -22.13
N ALA A 582 -9.95 53.63 -21.68
CA ALA A 582 -9.21 52.77 -22.57
C ALA A 582 -10.18 52.01 -23.50
N ILE A 583 -9.71 51.58 -24.67
CA ILE A 583 -10.52 50.71 -25.56
C ILE A 583 -10.96 49.43 -24.85
N MET A 584 -10.15 48.95 -23.89
CA MET A 584 -10.50 47.81 -23.04
C MET A 584 -11.74 48.08 -22.17
N ASP A 585 -11.86 49.27 -21.57
CA ASP A 585 -13.00 49.61 -20.71
C ASP A 585 -14.30 49.70 -21.52
N MET A 586 -14.23 50.30 -22.72
CA MET A 586 -15.33 50.31 -23.67
C MET A 586 -15.72 48.89 -24.12
N ALA A 587 -14.73 48.04 -24.40
CA ALA A 587 -14.98 46.66 -24.80
C ALA A 587 -15.62 45.84 -23.67
N LEU A 588 -15.14 45.99 -22.43
CA LEU A 588 -15.68 45.30 -21.26
C LEU A 588 -17.12 45.78 -20.96
N SER A 589 -17.42 47.07 -21.09
CA SER A 589 -18.77 47.58 -20.87
C SER A 589 -19.75 47.13 -21.97
N SER A 590 -19.30 47.04 -23.22
CA SER A 590 -20.15 46.74 -24.37
C SER A 590 -20.30 45.25 -24.68
N PHE A 591 -19.30 44.42 -24.37
CA PHE A 591 -19.25 43.01 -24.76
C PHE A 591 -19.16 42.08 -23.55
N ARG A 592 -20.09 41.10 -23.47
CA ARG A 592 -20.13 40.07 -22.42
C ARG A 592 -20.42 38.69 -23.03
N PRO A 593 -19.86 37.60 -22.47
CA PRO A 593 -18.94 37.56 -21.33
C PRO A 593 -17.48 37.86 -21.74
N SER A 594 -16.73 38.53 -20.86
CA SER A 594 -15.27 38.61 -20.97
C SER A 594 -14.63 37.25 -20.64
N ARG A 595 -13.41 37.03 -21.13
CA ARG A 595 -12.60 35.85 -20.82
C ARG A 595 -11.38 36.30 -20.02
N THR A 596 -11.31 35.90 -18.76
CA THR A 596 -10.15 36.17 -17.90
C THR A 596 -9.15 35.03 -18.05
N LEU A 597 -7.87 35.38 -18.25
CA LEU A 597 -6.78 34.43 -18.19
C LEU A 597 -6.35 34.29 -16.72
N SER A 598 -6.68 33.16 -16.11
CA SER A 598 -6.47 32.96 -14.67
C SER A 598 -5.10 32.41 -14.31
N ARG A 599 -4.22 32.08 -15.26
CA ARG A 599 -2.96 31.38 -14.93
C ARG A 599 -1.77 32.33 -15.09
N HIS A 600 -0.95 32.42 -14.05
CA HIS A 600 0.26 33.23 -14.05
C HIS A 600 1.50 32.34 -14.17
N TYR A 601 2.27 32.53 -15.25
CA TYR A 601 3.44 31.71 -15.57
C TYR A 601 4.77 32.48 -15.53
N ARG A 602 4.72 33.81 -15.38
CA ARG A 602 5.91 34.68 -15.47
C ARG A 602 6.83 34.51 -14.27
N SER A 603 6.24 34.47 -13.07
CA SER A 603 7.00 34.45 -11.82
C SER A 603 7.44 33.03 -11.50
N GLN A 604 8.74 32.84 -11.33
CA GLN A 604 9.35 31.59 -10.90
C GLN A 604 9.12 31.30 -9.41
N HIS A 605 8.69 32.31 -8.65
CA HIS A 605 8.34 32.19 -7.24
C HIS A 605 7.00 32.87 -6.97
N GLU A 606 6.12 32.17 -6.25
CA GLU A 606 4.75 32.63 -5.98
C GLU A 606 4.71 33.97 -5.22
N SER A 607 5.69 34.22 -4.35
CA SER A 607 5.76 35.45 -3.56
C SER A 607 5.87 36.72 -4.40
N LEU A 608 6.40 36.65 -5.62
CA LEU A 608 6.53 37.80 -6.51
C LEU A 608 5.18 38.40 -6.92
N ILE A 609 4.15 37.56 -7.01
CA ILE A 609 2.82 37.94 -7.49
C ILE A 609 1.74 37.74 -6.43
N ALA A 610 2.01 37.02 -5.35
CA ALA A 610 1.03 36.71 -4.29
C ALA A 610 0.35 37.98 -3.75
N PHE A 611 1.12 39.02 -3.46
CA PHE A 611 0.58 40.31 -3.02
C PHE A 611 -0.35 40.93 -4.07
N SER A 612 0.10 41.00 -5.33
CA SER A 612 -0.71 41.54 -6.43
C SER A 612 -1.99 40.74 -6.66
N ASN A 613 -1.91 39.41 -6.63
CA ASN A 613 -3.05 38.51 -6.80
C ASN A 613 -4.11 38.74 -5.71
N TYR A 614 -3.67 38.89 -4.46
CA TYR A 614 -4.56 39.18 -3.34
C TYR A 614 -5.23 40.55 -3.48
N HIS A 615 -4.45 41.61 -3.70
CA HIS A 615 -4.96 42.98 -3.65
C HIS A 615 -5.62 43.48 -4.94
N PHE A 616 -5.25 42.96 -6.11
CA PHE A 616 -5.71 43.51 -7.40
C PHE A 616 -6.52 42.52 -8.25
N TYR A 617 -6.44 41.23 -7.97
CA TYR A 617 -7.07 40.19 -8.80
C TYR A 617 -8.03 39.28 -8.02
N ASP A 618 -8.43 39.65 -6.80
CA ASP A 618 -9.37 38.89 -5.95
C ASP A 618 -8.99 37.41 -5.77
N GLN A 619 -7.69 37.09 -5.76
CA GLN A 619 -7.17 35.72 -5.72
C GLN A 619 -7.64 34.82 -6.89
N SER A 620 -8.07 35.42 -7.99
CA SER A 620 -8.51 34.68 -9.18
C SER A 620 -7.36 34.12 -10.01
N LEU A 621 -6.12 34.57 -9.77
CA LEU A 621 -4.95 34.02 -10.44
C LEU A 621 -4.47 32.75 -9.74
N VAL A 622 -4.32 31.71 -10.54
CA VAL A 622 -3.73 30.41 -10.24
C VAL A 622 -2.23 30.57 -10.32
N LEU A 623 -1.56 30.45 -9.17
CA LEU A 623 -0.10 30.59 -9.02
C LEU A 623 0.53 29.23 -8.80
N PHE A 624 1.65 28.95 -9.47
CA PHE A 624 2.36 27.69 -9.30
C PHE A 624 3.42 27.84 -8.21
N PRO A 625 3.55 26.87 -7.28
CA PRO A 625 4.57 26.92 -6.24
C PRO A 625 5.97 26.76 -6.82
N SER A 626 6.96 27.41 -6.20
CA SER A 626 8.38 27.16 -6.43
C SER A 626 8.89 25.97 -5.61
N PRO A 627 9.79 25.12 -6.15
CA PRO A 627 10.48 24.09 -5.38
C PRO A 627 11.55 24.68 -4.44
N ILE A 628 11.97 25.92 -4.67
CA ILE A 628 12.98 26.64 -3.89
C ILE A 628 12.27 27.75 -3.12
N LYS A 629 12.36 27.71 -1.78
CA LYS A 629 11.79 28.70 -0.88
C LYS A 629 12.81 29.70 -0.33
N ASN A 630 14.04 29.73 -0.87
CA ASN A 630 15.08 30.63 -0.40
C ASN A 630 14.87 32.07 -0.95
N PRO A 631 14.55 33.07 -0.09
CA PRO A 631 14.32 34.45 -0.52
C PRO A 631 15.55 35.12 -1.15
N ASP A 632 16.76 34.67 -0.82
CA ASP A 632 18.00 35.22 -1.36
C ASP A 632 18.25 34.78 -2.82
N GLU A 633 17.60 33.71 -3.27
CA GLU A 633 17.72 33.20 -4.65
C GLU A 633 16.50 33.53 -5.51
N LEU A 634 15.30 33.47 -4.93
CA LEU A 634 14.01 33.63 -5.59
C LEU A 634 12.99 34.29 -4.66
N GLY A 635 12.09 35.10 -5.24
CA GLY A 635 11.01 35.75 -4.49
C GLY A 635 11.28 37.20 -4.11
N VAL A 636 10.57 37.69 -3.08
CA VAL A 636 10.61 39.09 -2.62
C VAL A 636 11.49 39.21 -1.39
N LYS A 637 12.42 40.18 -1.43
CA LYS A 637 13.29 40.57 -0.31
C LYS A 637 13.16 42.07 -0.07
N LEU A 638 13.17 42.47 1.19
CA LEU A 638 13.23 43.88 1.58
C LEU A 638 14.55 44.16 2.32
N GLU A 639 15.25 45.20 1.87
CA GLU A 639 16.44 45.74 2.54
C GLU A 639 16.11 47.11 3.10
N TYR A 640 16.06 47.19 4.44
CA TYR A 640 15.84 48.45 5.14
C TYR A 640 17.16 49.20 5.30
N ILE A 641 17.28 50.36 4.64
CA ILE A 641 18.52 51.15 4.59
C ILE A 641 18.61 52.16 5.73
N GLY A 642 17.47 52.72 6.16
CA GLY A 642 17.43 53.76 7.21
C GLY A 642 18.07 55.09 6.78
N GLY A 643 18.13 55.34 5.47
CA GLY A 643 18.66 56.57 4.86
C GLY A 643 17.74 57.79 4.99
N THR A 644 18.29 58.96 4.65
CA THR A 644 17.61 60.26 4.79
C THR A 644 16.98 60.73 3.49
N TYR A 645 15.68 61.02 3.51
CA TYR A 645 14.99 61.63 2.38
C TYR A 645 15.25 63.14 2.31
N ALA A 646 15.88 63.61 1.24
CA ALA A 646 16.18 65.02 1.02
C ALA A 646 16.12 65.38 -0.47
N ALA A 647 15.56 66.55 -0.79
CA ALA A 647 15.48 67.09 -2.15
C ALA A 647 14.89 66.10 -3.18
N ASN A 648 13.81 65.40 -2.81
CA ASN A 648 13.17 64.36 -3.64
C ASN A 648 14.08 63.17 -3.98
N SER A 649 15.11 62.91 -3.18
CA SER A 649 16.06 61.80 -3.38
C SER A 649 16.45 61.17 -2.05
N ASN A 650 17.03 59.98 -2.12
CA ASN A 650 17.61 59.28 -0.98
C ASN A 650 18.93 58.66 -1.42
N MET A 651 20.04 59.35 -1.14
CA MET A 651 21.38 58.95 -1.58
C MET A 651 21.84 57.64 -0.95
N ASP A 652 21.44 57.38 0.30
CA ASP A 652 21.79 56.14 0.98
C ASP A 652 21.16 54.92 0.26
N GLU A 653 19.92 55.06 -0.24
CA GLU A 653 19.29 54.04 -1.10
C GLU A 653 20.03 53.89 -2.45
N VAL A 654 20.50 54.99 -3.06
CA VAL A 654 21.29 54.93 -4.31
C VAL A 654 22.55 54.11 -4.12
N GLU A 655 23.33 54.42 -3.07
CA GLU A 655 24.58 53.72 -2.77
C GLU A 655 24.35 52.23 -2.50
N ALA A 656 23.32 51.90 -1.72
CA ALA A 656 22.96 50.52 -1.41
C ALA A 656 22.57 49.73 -2.68
N ILE A 657 21.74 50.32 -3.55
CA ILE A 657 21.31 49.70 -4.80
C ILE A 657 22.48 49.48 -5.75
N VAL A 658 23.35 50.47 -5.92
CA VAL A 658 24.51 50.35 -6.83
C VAL A 658 25.45 49.25 -6.34
N LYS A 659 25.71 49.19 -5.03
CA LYS A 659 26.52 48.12 -4.43
C LYS A 659 25.87 46.74 -4.64
N ALA A 660 24.58 46.61 -4.36
CA ALA A 660 23.84 45.36 -4.56
C ALA A 660 23.81 44.96 -6.05
N ALA A 661 23.70 45.92 -6.97
CA ALA A 661 23.72 45.67 -8.41
C ALA A 661 25.09 45.14 -8.86
N LEU A 662 26.19 45.72 -8.37
CA LEU A 662 27.54 45.24 -8.64
C LEU A 662 27.77 43.82 -8.11
N ASP A 663 27.28 43.52 -6.90
CA ASP A 663 27.35 42.18 -6.33
C ASP A 663 26.51 41.17 -7.12
N PHE A 664 25.30 41.57 -7.55
CA PHE A 664 24.43 40.76 -8.39
C PHE A 664 25.09 40.45 -9.74
N MET A 665 25.62 41.45 -10.44
CA MET A 665 26.28 41.26 -11.74
C MET A 665 27.51 40.34 -11.63
N ARG A 666 28.15 40.29 -10.45
CA ARG A 666 29.26 39.38 -10.17
C ARG A 666 28.80 37.95 -9.89
N LYS A 667 27.78 37.77 -9.05
CA LYS A 667 27.28 36.45 -8.61
C LYS A 667 26.38 35.77 -9.64
N HIS A 668 25.61 36.55 -10.39
CA HIS A 668 24.58 36.08 -11.32
C HIS A 668 24.70 36.73 -12.71
N PRO A 669 25.82 36.52 -13.43
CA PRO A 669 26.02 37.12 -14.75
C PRO A 669 25.03 36.60 -15.81
N ASP A 670 24.40 35.46 -15.56
CA ASP A 670 23.43 34.77 -16.41
C ASP A 670 21.97 35.22 -16.18
N ARG A 671 21.72 36.16 -15.25
CA ARG A 671 20.40 36.71 -14.97
C ARG A 671 20.32 38.19 -15.34
N SER A 672 19.24 38.60 -15.99
CA SER A 672 19.00 40.00 -16.37
C SER A 672 18.55 40.87 -15.18
N LEU A 673 18.99 42.12 -15.12
CA LEU A 673 18.73 43.06 -14.02
C LEU A 673 18.05 44.33 -14.54
N GLY A 674 16.98 44.75 -13.84
CA GLY A 674 16.36 46.06 -14.02
C GLY A 674 16.28 46.80 -12.69
N ILE A 675 16.49 48.10 -12.70
CA ILE A 675 16.31 48.96 -11.53
C ILE A 675 15.11 49.87 -11.80
N ALA A 676 14.17 49.86 -10.86
CA ALA A 676 12.97 50.68 -10.90
C ALA A 676 12.93 51.62 -9.69
N THR A 677 12.41 52.82 -9.90
CA THR A 677 12.35 53.86 -8.87
C THR A 677 10.98 54.53 -8.86
N MET A 678 10.57 55.02 -7.69
CA MET A 678 9.28 55.69 -7.54
C MET A 678 9.22 57.10 -8.13
N ASN A 679 10.37 57.73 -8.42
CA ASN A 679 10.42 59.07 -9.00
C ASN A 679 11.56 59.27 -10.00
N GLN A 680 11.49 60.34 -10.79
CA GLN A 680 12.47 60.63 -11.84
C GLN A 680 13.85 61.05 -11.29
N VAL A 681 13.88 61.83 -10.21
CA VAL A 681 15.14 62.35 -9.64
C VAL A 681 16.03 61.20 -9.15
N GLN A 682 15.47 60.22 -8.44
CA GLN A 682 16.22 59.05 -8.00
C GLN A 682 16.67 58.20 -9.20
N LYS A 683 15.82 58.02 -10.21
CA LYS A 683 16.19 57.29 -11.44
C LYS A 683 17.45 57.88 -12.07
N ASP A 684 17.50 59.19 -12.26
CA ASP A 684 18.63 59.86 -12.90
C ASP A 684 19.91 59.76 -12.04
N LEU A 685 19.79 59.84 -10.71
CA LEU A 685 20.93 59.65 -9.80
C LEU A 685 21.49 58.23 -9.86
N ILE A 686 20.64 57.20 -9.83
CA ILE A 686 21.06 55.81 -9.97
C ILE A 686 21.69 55.56 -11.35
N GLU A 687 21.12 56.13 -12.41
CA GLU A 687 21.67 55.98 -13.76
C GLU A 687 23.09 56.55 -13.86
N ILE A 688 23.33 57.75 -13.30
CA ILE A 688 24.66 58.37 -13.25
C ILE A 688 25.66 57.50 -12.47
N GLU A 689 25.29 57.04 -11.28
CA GLU A 689 26.18 56.22 -10.44
C GLU A 689 26.43 54.83 -11.05
N MET A 690 25.44 54.23 -11.71
CA MET A 690 25.63 52.98 -12.46
C MET A 690 26.54 53.17 -13.66
N ASP A 691 26.41 54.28 -14.41
CA ASP A 691 27.32 54.59 -15.51
C ASP A 691 28.75 54.81 -15.05
N ARG A 692 28.96 55.45 -13.88
CA ARG A 692 30.28 55.50 -13.23
C ARG A 692 30.76 54.09 -12.86
N ALA A 693 29.91 53.28 -12.24
CA ALA A 693 30.26 51.92 -11.82
C ALA A 693 30.63 51.01 -13.01
N PHE A 694 30.00 51.18 -14.17
CA PHE A 694 30.37 50.46 -15.40
C PHE A 694 31.75 50.85 -15.96
N ILE A 695 32.25 52.04 -15.65
CA ILE A 695 33.60 52.47 -16.03
C ILE A 695 34.63 51.92 -15.05
N GLU A 696 34.31 51.96 -13.75
CA GLU A 696 35.23 51.59 -12.67
C GLU A 696 35.38 50.08 -12.48
N HIS A 697 34.33 49.30 -12.79
CA HIS A 697 34.29 47.85 -12.54
C HIS A 697 34.21 47.02 -13.84
N PRO A 698 35.28 46.29 -14.23
CA PRO A 698 35.31 45.51 -15.47
C PRO A 698 34.24 44.41 -15.57
N HIS A 699 33.85 43.78 -14.46
CA HIS A 699 32.83 42.73 -14.47
C HIS A 699 31.44 43.29 -14.80
N ALA A 700 31.11 44.47 -14.27
CA ALA A 700 29.85 45.16 -14.56
C ALA A 700 29.78 45.63 -16.03
N ALA A 701 30.90 46.12 -16.58
CA ALA A 701 31.00 46.47 -18.00
C ALA A 701 30.73 45.26 -18.91
N LYS A 702 31.33 44.11 -18.57
CA LYS A 702 31.14 42.85 -19.29
C LYS A 702 29.69 42.37 -19.23
N TYR A 703 29.04 42.50 -18.07
CA TYR A 703 27.62 42.22 -17.89
C TYR A 703 26.72 43.12 -18.77
N LYS A 704 26.96 44.45 -18.75
CA LYS A 704 26.19 45.38 -19.60
C LYS A 704 26.29 45.00 -21.08
N ALA A 705 27.50 44.65 -21.53
CA ALA A 705 27.75 44.24 -22.91
C ALA A 705 27.06 42.92 -23.29
N SER A 706 26.97 41.92 -22.39
CA SER A 706 26.32 40.64 -22.70
C SER A 706 24.82 40.78 -22.92
N TYR A 707 24.16 41.72 -22.26
CA TYR A 707 22.72 41.95 -22.39
C TYR A 707 22.33 43.06 -23.39
N GLN A 708 23.28 43.86 -23.88
CA GLN A 708 22.99 45.07 -24.66
C GLN A 708 22.18 44.83 -25.95
N ASN A 709 22.41 43.70 -26.63
CA ASN A 709 21.72 43.34 -27.87
C ASN A 709 20.60 42.30 -27.66
N THR A 710 20.19 42.10 -26.42
CA THR A 710 19.09 41.21 -26.06
C THR A 710 17.83 42.01 -25.77
N LEU A 711 16.66 41.35 -25.75
CA LEU A 711 15.41 41.97 -25.30
C LEU A 711 15.42 42.28 -23.79
N GLU A 712 16.43 41.80 -23.05
CA GLU A 712 16.55 41.93 -21.60
C GLU A 712 17.76 42.80 -21.18
N SER A 713 18.03 43.88 -21.92
CA SER A 713 19.12 44.81 -21.59
C SER A 713 18.97 45.41 -20.19
N PHE A 714 20.08 45.69 -19.50
CA PHE A 714 20.04 46.42 -18.23
C PHE A 714 19.30 47.77 -18.39
N PHE A 715 18.48 48.16 -17.42
CA PHE A 715 17.80 49.46 -17.41
C PHE A 715 17.70 50.07 -16.01
N VAL A 716 17.58 51.40 -15.97
CA VAL A 716 17.13 52.18 -14.81
C VAL A 716 15.92 53.00 -15.24
N LYS A 717 14.75 52.73 -14.67
CA LYS A 717 13.47 53.32 -15.07
C LYS A 717 12.67 53.83 -13.87
N ASN A 718 11.76 54.75 -14.13
CA ASN A 718 10.79 55.21 -13.14
C ASN A 718 9.49 54.39 -13.25
N LEU A 719 8.60 54.58 -12.29
CA LEU A 719 7.30 53.91 -12.20
C LEU A 719 6.43 54.04 -13.47
N GLU A 720 6.59 55.11 -14.25
CA GLU A 720 5.80 55.38 -15.46
C GLU A 720 6.38 54.72 -16.72
N SER A 721 7.70 54.48 -16.76
CA SER A 721 8.40 53.99 -17.95
C SER A 721 8.75 52.50 -17.90
N VAL A 722 8.54 51.84 -16.75
CA VAL A 722 8.83 50.41 -16.54
C VAL A 722 7.80 49.46 -17.18
N GLN A 723 6.73 50.00 -17.76
CA GLN A 723 5.67 49.20 -18.36
C GLN A 723 6.14 48.43 -19.59
N GLY A 724 5.72 47.16 -19.70
CA GLY A 724 6.10 46.25 -20.78
C GLY A 724 7.50 45.62 -20.63
N ASP A 725 8.35 46.15 -19.75
CA ASP A 725 9.63 45.53 -19.42
C ASP A 725 9.53 44.53 -18.28
N GLU A 726 10.39 43.52 -18.31
CA GLU A 726 10.50 42.48 -17.29
C GLU A 726 11.95 41.99 -17.23
N ARG A 727 12.44 41.63 -16.05
CA ARG A 727 13.81 41.11 -15.87
C ARG A 727 13.81 39.95 -14.90
N ASP A 728 14.85 39.14 -14.96
CA ASP A 728 15.04 38.08 -13.96
C ASP A 728 15.06 38.67 -12.55
N ALA A 729 15.86 39.72 -12.34
CA ALA A 729 15.94 40.48 -11.12
C ALA A 729 15.41 41.91 -11.30
N ILE A 730 14.56 42.38 -10.38
CA ILE A 730 14.15 43.79 -10.31
C ILE A 730 14.53 44.36 -8.94
N PHE A 731 15.33 45.42 -8.95
CA PHE A 731 15.63 46.20 -7.75
C PHE A 731 14.75 47.44 -7.71
N ILE A 732 14.11 47.70 -6.58
CA ILE A 732 13.17 48.80 -6.40
C ILE A 732 13.72 49.77 -5.36
N SER A 733 13.92 51.03 -5.75
CA SER A 733 14.12 52.15 -4.81
C SER A 733 12.77 52.78 -4.48
N THR A 734 12.38 52.75 -3.21
CA THR A 734 11.16 53.44 -2.77
C THR A 734 11.36 54.95 -2.69
N VAL A 735 12.60 55.42 -2.53
CA VAL A 735 13.02 56.83 -2.41
C VAL A 735 12.57 57.50 -1.13
N TYR A 736 11.35 57.24 -0.68
CA TYR A 736 10.76 57.88 0.48
C TYR A 736 11.39 57.41 1.80
N GLY A 737 11.33 58.26 2.82
CA GLY A 737 11.95 57.99 4.11
C GLY A 737 11.79 59.17 5.07
N PRO A 738 12.32 59.04 6.30
CA PRO A 738 12.39 60.15 7.23
C PRO A 738 13.29 61.27 6.69
N ASP A 739 12.88 62.52 6.90
CA ASP A 739 13.74 63.68 6.68
C ASP A 739 14.83 63.79 7.77
N LYS A 740 15.68 64.83 7.70
CA LYS A 740 16.73 65.08 8.71
C LYS A 740 16.21 65.22 10.14
N ASN A 741 14.91 65.47 10.33
CA ASN A 741 14.26 65.60 11.62
C ASN A 741 13.54 64.30 12.04
N GLY A 742 13.68 63.20 11.28
CA GLY A 742 13.02 61.93 11.55
C GLY A 742 11.54 61.89 11.13
N THR A 743 11.05 62.89 10.39
CA THR A 743 9.63 62.98 10.01
C THR A 743 9.40 62.43 8.60
N VAL A 744 8.46 61.50 8.46
CA VAL A 744 8.05 60.95 7.17
C VAL A 744 6.90 61.75 6.57
N MET A 745 7.15 62.38 5.42
CA MET A 745 6.13 63.12 4.68
C MET A 745 5.13 62.15 4.03
N GLN A 746 3.82 62.36 4.26
CA GLN A 746 2.74 61.51 3.73
C GLN A 746 2.35 61.85 2.29
N ARG A 747 3.33 62.22 1.45
CA ARG A 747 3.16 62.62 0.05
C ARG A 747 4.05 61.75 -0.84
N PHE A 748 3.53 60.64 -1.33
CA PHE A 748 4.24 59.64 -2.13
C PHE A 748 4.05 59.86 -3.64
N GLY A 749 4.07 61.13 -4.07
CA GLY A 749 3.99 61.53 -5.49
C GLY A 749 2.80 60.91 -6.25
N PRO A 750 3.04 60.19 -7.37
CA PRO A 750 1.98 59.64 -8.22
C PRO A 750 1.18 58.51 -7.55
N ILE A 751 1.66 57.95 -6.43
CA ILE A 751 0.96 56.89 -5.67
C ILE A 751 -0.27 57.46 -4.93
N ASN A 752 -0.21 58.73 -4.52
CA ASN A 752 -1.32 59.39 -3.81
C ASN A 752 -2.52 59.68 -4.73
N ARG A 753 -2.32 59.73 -6.06
CA ARG A 753 -3.35 60.09 -7.05
C ARG A 753 -4.31 58.92 -7.30
N ALA A 754 -5.47 59.21 -7.92
CA ALA A 754 -6.39 58.19 -8.42
C ALA A 754 -5.65 57.26 -9.40
N GLY A 755 -5.88 55.95 -9.30
CA GLY A 755 -5.16 54.96 -10.10
C GLY A 755 -3.69 54.72 -9.69
N GLY A 756 -3.20 55.32 -8.58
CA GLY A 756 -1.85 55.09 -8.06
C GLY A 756 -1.56 53.62 -7.73
N TYR A 757 -2.58 52.84 -7.36
CA TYR A 757 -2.47 51.41 -7.10
C TYR A 757 -2.09 50.59 -8.36
N ARG A 758 -2.54 51.01 -9.55
CA ARG A 758 -2.20 50.34 -10.83
C ARG A 758 -0.72 50.47 -11.17
N ARG A 759 -0.10 51.59 -10.80
CA ARG A 759 1.35 51.80 -10.93
C ARG A 759 2.13 50.84 -10.06
N LEU A 760 1.69 50.66 -8.82
CA LEU A 760 2.30 49.70 -7.89
C LEU A 760 2.13 48.26 -8.38
N ASN A 761 0.95 47.88 -8.86
CA ASN A 761 0.73 46.56 -9.46
C ASN A 761 1.66 46.31 -10.66
N VAL A 762 1.81 47.33 -11.52
CA VAL A 762 2.78 47.31 -12.63
C VAL A 762 4.18 47.07 -12.10
N LEU A 763 4.63 47.77 -11.05
CA LEU A 763 5.98 47.63 -10.51
C LEU A 763 6.24 46.25 -9.86
N PHE A 764 5.31 45.78 -9.03
CA PHE A 764 5.46 44.54 -8.25
C PHE A 764 5.46 43.29 -9.14
N SER A 765 4.95 43.38 -10.37
CA SER A 765 4.82 42.25 -11.30
C SER A 765 5.93 42.17 -12.39
N ARG A 766 7.01 42.96 -12.27
CA ARG A 766 8.10 43.04 -13.28
C ARG A 766 9.18 41.98 -13.12
N ALA A 767 9.34 41.41 -11.94
CA ALA A 767 10.36 40.42 -11.65
C ALA A 767 9.91 39.01 -12.09
N LYS A 768 10.81 38.29 -12.78
CA LYS A 768 10.61 36.86 -13.10
C LYS A 768 11.11 35.95 -11.98
N LYS A 769 12.26 36.25 -11.38
CA LYS A 769 12.95 35.38 -10.42
C LYS A 769 13.03 35.98 -9.03
N ASN A 770 13.55 37.20 -8.91
CA ASN A 770 13.76 37.84 -7.63
C ASN A 770 13.49 39.35 -7.68
N MET A 771 12.97 39.88 -6.57
CA MET A 771 12.69 41.30 -6.38
C MET A 771 13.29 41.75 -5.06
N VAL A 772 14.13 42.80 -5.11
CA VAL A 772 14.74 43.38 -3.90
C VAL A 772 14.27 44.82 -3.74
N VAL A 773 13.61 45.10 -2.62
CA VAL A 773 13.06 46.42 -2.31
C VAL A 773 13.99 47.12 -1.33
N PHE A 774 14.58 48.21 -1.78
CA PHE A 774 15.43 49.09 -0.98
C PHE A 774 14.57 50.25 -0.48
N THR A 775 14.44 50.36 0.84
CA THR A 775 13.53 51.31 1.46
C THR A 775 14.10 51.90 2.74
N SER A 776 13.87 53.20 2.92
CA SER A 776 14.02 53.88 4.21
C SER A 776 12.70 54.06 4.95
N LEU A 777 11.58 53.55 4.41
CA LEU A 777 10.28 53.51 5.07
C LEU A 777 10.06 52.17 5.78
N ARG A 778 9.48 52.23 6.97
CA ARG A 778 8.81 51.10 7.61
C ARG A 778 7.31 51.14 7.33
N PRO A 779 6.61 49.98 7.34
CA PRO A 779 5.16 49.95 7.17
C PRO A 779 4.41 50.84 8.17
N GLU A 780 4.93 50.99 9.39
CA GLU A 780 4.35 51.81 10.46
C GLU A 780 4.48 53.32 10.21
N ASP A 781 5.42 53.73 9.36
CA ASP A 781 5.66 55.14 9.03
C ASP A 781 4.59 55.71 8.08
N ILE A 782 3.85 54.83 7.37
CA ILE A 782 2.79 55.19 6.44
C ILE A 782 1.45 55.27 7.19
N LYS A 783 0.92 56.48 7.34
CA LYS A 783 -0.33 56.74 8.07
C LYS A 783 -1.53 56.49 7.18
N ILE A 784 -2.33 55.47 7.51
CA ILE A 784 -3.59 55.17 6.83
C ILE A 784 -4.76 55.77 7.63
N SER A 785 -5.69 56.38 6.90
CA SER A 785 -7.01 56.84 7.36
C SER A 785 -8.10 56.23 6.47
N ASP A 786 -9.37 56.31 6.86
CA ASP A 786 -10.49 55.81 6.04
C ASP A 786 -10.52 56.46 4.65
N THR A 787 -10.06 57.72 4.55
CA THR A 787 -9.97 58.49 3.30
C THR A 787 -8.68 58.29 2.50
N SER A 788 -7.74 57.46 2.97
CA SER A 788 -6.49 57.21 2.25
C SER A 788 -6.74 56.48 0.94
N SER A 789 -6.05 56.91 -0.13
CA SER A 789 -6.16 56.29 -1.45
C SER A 789 -5.71 54.83 -1.42
N GLU A 790 -6.28 54.04 -2.34
CA GLU A 790 -5.96 52.61 -2.50
C GLU A 790 -4.46 52.38 -2.75
N GLY A 791 -3.78 53.29 -3.45
CA GLY A 791 -2.34 53.24 -3.68
C GLY A 791 -1.51 53.31 -2.39
N ILE A 792 -1.91 54.15 -1.43
CA ILE A 792 -1.21 54.25 -0.13
C ILE A 792 -1.42 52.99 0.70
N ARG A 793 -2.65 52.44 0.68
CA ARG A 793 -2.97 51.17 1.36
C ARG A 793 -2.13 50.02 0.77
N ALA A 794 -2.06 49.94 -0.56
CA ALA A 794 -1.25 48.95 -1.27
C ALA A 794 0.25 49.10 -0.98
N LEU A 795 0.80 50.32 -0.94
CA LEU A 795 2.23 50.53 -0.61
C LEU A 795 2.55 50.04 0.80
N ARG A 796 1.75 50.40 1.82
CA ARG A 796 1.95 49.93 3.20
C ARG A 796 1.80 48.41 3.29
N GLY A 797 0.76 47.85 2.68
CA GLY A 797 0.55 46.41 2.64
C GLY A 797 1.73 45.68 2.00
N PHE A 798 2.27 46.20 0.91
CA PHE A 798 3.39 45.58 0.21
C PHE A 798 4.68 45.62 1.02
N LEU A 799 4.99 46.73 1.70
CA LEU A 799 6.15 46.80 2.59
C LEU A 799 6.02 45.84 3.77
N ALA A 800 4.83 45.71 4.35
CA ALA A 800 4.56 44.73 5.41
C ALA A 800 4.75 43.29 4.90
N TYR A 801 4.21 42.99 3.71
CA TYR A 801 4.38 41.71 3.04
C TYR A 801 5.85 41.41 2.71
N ALA A 802 6.59 42.35 2.13
CA ALA A 802 7.99 42.17 1.79
C ALA A 802 8.91 42.01 3.01
N THR A 803 8.47 42.49 4.18
CA THR A 803 9.18 42.32 5.46
C THR A 803 8.88 40.96 6.12
N THR A 804 7.62 40.56 6.12
CA THR A 804 7.15 39.39 6.89
C THR A 804 7.03 38.11 6.06
N GLY A 805 6.92 38.23 4.73
CA GLY A 805 6.54 37.16 3.83
C GLY A 805 5.07 36.75 3.90
N VAL A 806 4.27 37.40 4.76
CA VAL A 806 2.87 37.05 5.05
C VAL A 806 1.95 38.20 4.68
N ILE A 807 0.79 37.90 4.08
CA ILE A 807 -0.24 38.89 3.78
C ILE A 807 -1.12 39.03 5.04
N ASP A 808 -1.02 40.16 5.75
CA ASP A 808 -1.56 40.40 7.11
C ASP A 808 -3.10 40.49 7.23
N GLU A 809 -3.84 39.86 6.31
CA GLU A 809 -5.31 39.83 6.31
C GLU A 809 -5.82 38.40 6.04
N GLY A 810 -5.77 37.56 7.08
CA GLY A 810 -6.68 36.42 7.21
C GLY A 810 -6.21 35.05 6.69
N GLN A 811 -4.95 34.86 6.31
CA GLN A 811 -4.42 33.51 6.15
C GLN A 811 -4.19 32.90 7.54
N ARG A 812 -5.22 32.23 8.07
CA ARG A 812 -4.99 31.14 9.02
C ARG A 812 -4.21 30.09 8.23
N ASP A 813 -3.03 29.75 8.71
CA ASP A 813 -2.42 28.43 8.49
C ASP A 813 -3.42 27.40 9.03
N ALA A 814 -4.45 27.08 8.24
CA ALA A 814 -5.13 25.83 8.40
C ALA A 814 -4.04 24.79 8.20
N GLU A 815 -3.78 23.96 9.21
CA GLU A 815 -2.91 22.80 9.06
C GLU A 815 -3.23 22.18 7.71
N GLU A 816 -2.23 22.17 6.82
CA GLU A 816 -2.39 21.69 5.44
C GLU A 816 -2.59 20.18 5.54
N ILE A 817 -3.85 19.76 5.70
CA ILE A 817 -4.24 18.36 5.75
C ILE A 817 -4.33 17.89 4.29
N PRO A 818 -3.81 16.69 3.96
CA PRO A 818 -4.00 16.12 2.63
C PRO A 818 -5.49 16.07 2.25
N ASP A 819 -5.81 16.25 0.96
CA ASP A 819 -7.19 16.34 0.47
C ASP A 819 -7.88 14.96 0.41
N SER A 820 -7.10 13.88 0.56
CA SER A 820 -7.56 12.50 0.42
C SER A 820 -6.81 11.56 1.37
N ASP A 821 -7.51 10.55 1.90
CA ASP A 821 -6.92 9.45 2.68
C ASP A 821 -5.81 8.72 1.90
N PHE A 822 -5.90 8.71 0.56
CA PHE A 822 -4.85 8.17 -0.29
C PHE A 822 -3.54 8.96 -0.20
N GLU A 823 -3.63 10.29 -0.18
CA GLU A 823 -2.47 11.17 -0.02
C GLU A 823 -1.85 11.01 1.37
N VAL A 824 -2.68 10.86 2.42
CA VAL A 824 -2.22 10.53 3.77
C VAL A 824 -1.40 9.23 3.76
N TRP A 825 -1.91 8.19 3.10
CA TRP A 825 -1.24 6.90 3.03
C TRP A 825 0.12 6.97 2.31
N VAL A 826 0.18 7.70 1.20
CA VAL A 826 1.45 7.94 0.47
C VAL A 826 2.43 8.74 1.33
N LYS A 827 1.95 9.77 2.03
CA LYS A 827 2.75 10.60 2.95
C LYS A 827 3.38 9.76 4.05
N GLU A 828 2.59 8.96 4.77
CA GLU A 828 3.08 8.09 5.85
C GLU A 828 4.16 7.11 5.35
N LYS A 829 3.99 6.56 4.14
CA LYS A 829 4.99 5.68 3.52
C LYS A 829 6.30 6.39 3.22
N LEU A 830 6.25 7.60 2.67
CA LEU A 830 7.45 8.42 2.44
C LEU A 830 8.13 8.82 3.75
N GLU A 831 7.37 9.17 4.79
CA GLU A 831 7.91 9.49 6.10
C GLU A 831 8.57 8.27 6.76
N SER A 832 8.07 7.06 6.52
CA SER A 832 8.65 5.82 7.05
C SER A 832 10.07 5.51 6.58
N ILE A 833 10.53 6.10 5.46
CA ILE A 833 11.90 6.00 4.95
C ILE A 833 12.77 7.22 5.31
N GLY A 834 12.28 8.09 6.20
CA GLY A 834 13.02 9.25 6.71
C GLY A 834 12.93 10.50 5.84
N CYS A 835 12.01 10.57 4.88
CA CYS A 835 11.75 11.78 4.11
C CYS A 835 10.83 12.73 4.89
N GLU A 836 11.13 14.04 4.85
CA GLU A 836 10.20 15.07 5.35
C GLU A 836 9.24 15.46 4.21
N VAL A 837 7.94 15.29 4.43
CA VAL A 837 6.91 15.47 3.40
C VAL A 837 5.92 16.55 3.80
N HIS A 838 5.75 17.52 2.92
CA HIS A 838 4.79 18.60 3.10
C HIS A 838 3.58 18.34 2.20
N PRO A 839 2.38 18.17 2.74
CA PRO A 839 1.18 18.06 1.92
C PRO A 839 0.80 19.42 1.32
N GLN A 840 0.06 19.38 0.21
CA GLN A 840 -0.66 20.51 -0.35
C GLN A 840 0.21 21.74 -0.63
N VAL A 841 1.44 21.50 -1.10
CA VAL A 841 2.44 22.56 -1.35
C VAL A 841 1.95 23.51 -2.45
N GLY A 842 1.68 24.75 -2.06
CA GLY A 842 1.34 25.86 -2.95
C GLY A 842 0.33 26.81 -2.37
N VAL A 843 -0.28 27.64 -3.21
CA VAL A 843 -1.20 28.71 -2.79
C VAL A 843 -2.58 28.50 -3.42
N ALA A 844 -3.58 29.24 -2.95
CA ALA A 844 -4.97 29.09 -3.36
C ALA A 844 -5.12 29.03 -4.90
N GLY A 845 -5.80 27.99 -5.39
CA GLY A 845 -6.02 27.73 -6.82
C GLY A 845 -5.08 26.71 -7.45
N TYR A 846 -3.90 26.43 -6.87
CA TYR A 846 -2.99 25.41 -7.38
C TYR A 846 -2.06 24.83 -6.30
N ARG A 847 -2.16 23.53 -6.08
CA ARG A 847 -1.33 22.80 -5.11
C ARG A 847 -0.73 21.55 -5.74
N ILE A 848 0.46 21.20 -5.26
CA ILE A 848 1.08 19.90 -5.45
C ILE A 848 0.67 19.05 -4.27
N ASP A 849 0.19 17.83 -4.52
CA ASP A 849 -0.45 17.01 -3.49
C ASP A 849 0.53 16.72 -2.33
N LEU A 850 1.78 16.35 -2.65
CA LEU A 850 2.84 16.21 -1.65
C LEU A 850 4.19 16.74 -2.18
N GLY A 851 4.93 17.52 -1.39
CA GLY A 851 6.31 17.92 -1.68
C GLY A 851 7.30 17.23 -0.75
N VAL A 852 8.28 16.51 -1.31
CA VAL A 852 9.32 15.83 -0.56
C VAL A 852 10.52 16.76 -0.42
N LYS A 853 10.90 17.11 0.82
CA LYS A 853 12.03 18.01 1.08
C LYS A 853 13.37 17.36 0.79
N HIS A 854 14.34 18.19 0.43
CA HIS A 854 15.70 17.74 0.21
C HIS A 854 16.49 17.62 1.54
N PRO A 855 17.10 16.46 1.85
CA PRO A 855 17.80 16.26 3.12
C PRO A 855 18.97 17.22 3.39
N LYS A 856 19.67 17.66 2.34
CA LYS A 856 20.81 18.61 2.43
C LYS A 856 20.46 20.08 2.12
N TYR A 857 19.25 20.36 1.64
CA TYR A 857 18.83 21.72 1.23
C TYR A 857 17.52 22.05 1.95
N PRO A 858 17.59 22.64 3.15
CA PRO A 858 16.42 22.83 4.03
C PRO A 858 15.28 23.65 3.41
N TYR A 859 15.62 24.52 2.46
CA TYR A 859 14.69 25.41 1.75
C TYR A 859 14.28 24.90 0.37
N GLY A 860 14.70 23.69 -0.02
CA GLY A 860 14.42 23.11 -1.33
C GLY A 860 13.63 21.79 -1.24
N TYR A 861 12.75 21.57 -2.22
CA TYR A 861 12.12 20.28 -2.44
C TYR A 861 12.96 19.43 -3.39
N LEU A 862 13.10 18.14 -3.06
CA LEU A 862 13.70 17.13 -3.91
C LEU A 862 12.80 16.82 -5.11
N MET A 863 11.49 16.66 -4.84
CA MET A 863 10.47 16.36 -5.84
C MET A 863 9.07 16.71 -5.35
N GLY A 864 8.14 16.88 -6.28
CA GLY A 864 6.71 16.93 -6.03
C GLY A 864 6.07 15.61 -6.42
N VAL A 865 5.12 15.14 -5.63
CA VAL A 865 4.32 13.95 -5.89
C VAL A 865 2.90 14.39 -6.23
N GLU A 866 2.40 13.94 -7.37
CA GLU A 866 1.00 14.11 -7.77
C GLU A 866 0.26 12.77 -7.70
N CYS A 867 -0.87 12.77 -7.04
CA CYS A 867 -1.83 11.68 -6.98
C CYS A 867 -2.98 11.93 -7.96
N ASP A 868 -3.67 10.88 -8.40
CA ASP A 868 -4.80 10.95 -9.33
C ASP A 868 -6.14 11.33 -8.65
N GLY A 869 -6.09 12.18 -7.62
CA GLY A 869 -7.22 12.57 -6.77
C GLY A 869 -8.19 13.59 -7.39
N ALA A 870 -9.06 14.18 -6.56
CA ALA A 870 -10.10 15.12 -6.99
C ALA A 870 -9.55 16.35 -7.76
N THR A 871 -8.35 16.81 -7.39
CA THR A 871 -7.62 17.91 -8.04
C THR A 871 -7.22 17.56 -9.47
N TYR A 872 -6.87 16.30 -9.74
CA TYR A 872 -6.58 15.75 -11.08
C TYR A 872 -7.82 15.80 -12.00
N HIS A 873 -9.03 15.65 -11.44
CA HIS A 873 -10.30 15.66 -12.18
C HIS A 873 -10.86 17.06 -12.52
N SER A 874 -10.31 18.12 -11.91
CA SER A 874 -10.86 19.48 -12.06
C SER A 874 -10.62 20.11 -13.45
N SER A 875 -9.63 19.63 -14.20
CA SER A 875 -9.30 20.15 -15.53
C SER A 875 -10.12 19.47 -16.64
N LYS A 876 -10.77 20.28 -17.48
CA LYS A 876 -11.63 19.79 -18.58
C LYS A 876 -10.85 19.22 -19.77
N SER A 877 -9.55 19.51 -19.89
CA SER A 877 -8.72 19.13 -21.04
C SER A 877 -7.56 18.24 -20.63
N ALA A 878 -7.40 17.10 -21.30
CA ALA A 878 -6.26 16.19 -21.09
C ALA A 878 -4.92 16.88 -21.39
N ARG A 879 -4.88 17.72 -22.44
CA ARG A 879 -3.68 18.53 -22.78
C ARG A 879 -3.29 19.46 -21.62
N GLU A 880 -4.27 20.09 -20.99
CA GLU A 880 -4.03 21.01 -19.88
C GLU A 880 -3.58 20.25 -18.62
N ARG A 881 -4.27 19.17 -18.28
CA ARG A 881 -4.03 18.35 -17.09
C ARG A 881 -2.69 17.62 -17.10
N ASP A 882 -2.33 17.06 -18.25
CA ASP A 882 -1.26 16.07 -18.34
C ASP A 882 -0.01 16.57 -19.08
N VAL A 883 -0.14 17.56 -19.96
CA VAL A 883 1.01 18.11 -20.73
C VAL A 883 1.41 19.47 -20.19
N ILE A 884 0.51 20.46 -20.24
CA ILE A 884 0.82 21.84 -19.88
C ILE A 884 1.15 21.95 -18.39
N ARG A 885 0.36 21.30 -17.52
CA ARG A 885 0.56 21.32 -16.07
C ARG A 885 1.97 20.87 -15.68
N GLN A 886 2.39 19.72 -16.21
CA GLN A 886 3.70 19.15 -15.93
C GLN A 886 4.82 20.01 -16.51
N GLN A 887 4.69 20.48 -17.76
CA GLN A 887 5.67 21.36 -18.39
C GLN A 887 5.92 22.64 -17.61
N VAL A 888 4.88 23.23 -17.02
CA VAL A 888 5.00 24.45 -16.22
C VAL A 888 5.73 24.17 -14.92
N LEU A 889 5.35 23.12 -14.19
CA LEU A 889 6.01 22.74 -12.94
C LEU A 889 7.48 22.37 -13.17
N GLU A 890 7.78 21.59 -14.21
CA GLU A 890 9.15 21.26 -14.60
C GLU A 890 9.94 22.49 -15.03
N GLY A 891 9.30 23.45 -15.72
CA GLY A 891 9.90 24.74 -16.07
C GLY A 891 10.24 25.62 -14.86
N LEU A 892 9.53 25.44 -13.73
CA LEU A 892 9.83 26.07 -12.43
C LEU A 892 10.90 25.32 -11.64
N GLY A 893 11.39 24.20 -12.15
CA GLY A 893 12.42 23.38 -11.51
C GLY A 893 11.89 22.21 -10.68
N TRP A 894 10.58 21.95 -10.67
CA TRP A 894 10.04 20.76 -10.01
C TRP A 894 10.41 19.50 -10.76
N ARG A 895 10.73 18.45 -10.01
CA ARG A 895 10.74 17.08 -10.50
C ARG A 895 9.44 16.44 -10.05
N ILE A 896 8.53 16.14 -10.97
CA ILE A 896 7.20 15.62 -10.64
C ILE A 896 7.17 14.11 -10.80
N TYR A 897 6.87 13.40 -9.72
CA TYR A 897 6.58 11.97 -9.72
C TYR A 897 5.08 11.76 -9.57
N ARG A 898 4.48 10.94 -10.44
CA ARG A 898 3.04 10.68 -10.39
C ARG A 898 2.73 9.29 -9.86
N ILE A 899 1.78 9.21 -8.94
CA ILE A 899 1.29 7.97 -8.36
C ILE A 899 -0.16 7.76 -8.79
N TRP A 900 -0.42 6.61 -9.41
CA TRP A 900 -1.77 6.19 -9.78
C TRP A 900 -2.37 5.36 -8.64
N SER A 901 -3.52 5.78 -8.12
CA SER A 901 -4.22 5.10 -7.04
C SER A 901 -4.50 3.64 -7.39
N THR A 902 -4.93 3.34 -8.61
CA THR A 902 -5.22 1.96 -9.06
C THR A 902 -4.01 1.03 -8.91
N ASP A 903 -2.83 1.48 -9.32
CA ASP A 903 -1.60 0.68 -9.26
C ASP A 903 -1.15 0.56 -7.80
N TRP A 904 -1.21 1.64 -7.03
CA TRP A 904 -0.83 1.67 -5.62
C TRP A 904 -1.74 0.80 -4.74
N PHE A 905 -3.06 0.79 -4.97
CA PHE A 905 -4.00 -0.11 -4.29
C PHE A 905 -3.80 -1.57 -4.69
N SER A 906 -3.40 -1.84 -5.93
CA SER A 906 -3.18 -3.22 -6.41
C SER A 906 -1.89 -3.85 -5.88
N ASN A 907 -0.79 -3.09 -5.86
CA ASN A 907 0.52 -3.56 -5.41
C ASN A 907 1.37 -2.42 -4.82
N THR A 908 1.01 -2.03 -3.59
CA THR A 908 1.71 -0.96 -2.87
C THR A 908 3.20 -1.22 -2.72
N ALA A 909 3.60 -2.46 -2.43
CA ALA A 909 5.01 -2.79 -2.21
C ALA A 909 5.85 -2.54 -3.46
N GLN A 910 5.36 -2.94 -4.63
CA GLN A 910 6.06 -2.72 -5.89
C GLN A 910 6.14 -1.24 -6.28
N GLU A 911 5.04 -0.50 -6.18
CA GLU A 911 5.03 0.93 -6.52
C GLU A 911 5.88 1.76 -5.55
N PHE A 912 5.88 1.39 -4.26
CA PHE A 912 6.73 2.03 -3.27
C PHE A 912 8.23 1.77 -3.52
N GLU A 913 8.63 0.56 -3.92
CA GLU A 913 10.03 0.29 -4.28
C GLU A 913 10.47 1.08 -5.52
N LYS A 914 9.59 1.28 -6.51
CA LYS A 914 9.88 2.17 -7.65
C LYS A 914 10.07 3.63 -7.21
N LEU A 915 9.18 4.12 -6.35
CA LEU A 915 9.25 5.47 -5.78
C LEU A 915 10.56 5.66 -5.00
N LYS A 916 10.93 4.68 -4.17
CA LYS A 916 12.16 4.68 -3.39
C LYS A 916 13.41 4.66 -4.29
N ALA A 917 13.41 3.82 -5.32
CA ALA A 917 14.50 3.77 -6.30
C ALA A 917 14.67 5.12 -7.01
N TYR A 918 13.56 5.77 -7.38
CA TYR A 918 13.59 7.10 -7.98
C TYR A 918 14.12 8.16 -7.01
N ILE A 919 13.67 8.16 -5.75
CA ILE A 919 14.22 9.07 -4.71
C ILE A 919 15.73 8.87 -4.56
N GLN A 920 16.19 7.62 -4.52
CA GLN A 920 17.61 7.32 -4.41
C GLN A 920 18.39 7.81 -5.64
N GLU A 921 17.87 7.59 -6.85
CA GLU A 921 18.45 8.13 -8.09
C GLU A 921 18.54 9.67 -8.03
N LEU A 922 17.52 10.35 -7.52
CA LEU A 922 17.54 11.81 -7.38
C LEU A 922 18.58 12.27 -6.35
N LEU A 923 18.74 11.55 -5.23
CA LEU A 923 19.75 11.85 -4.20
C LEU A 923 21.19 11.56 -4.67
N ASP A 924 21.35 10.55 -5.53
CA ASP A 924 22.63 10.17 -6.14
C ASP A 924 22.98 11.05 -7.35
N SER A 925 21.96 11.62 -8.01
CA SER A 925 22.14 12.58 -9.10
C SER A 925 22.73 13.88 -8.58
N ASP A 926 23.94 14.22 -9.03
CA ASP A 926 24.56 15.53 -8.79
C ASP A 926 23.84 16.66 -9.56
N ASP A 927 22.75 16.37 -10.26
CA ASP A 927 21.94 17.33 -11.03
C ASP A 927 21.20 18.37 -10.15
N LEU A 928 21.25 18.23 -8.83
CA LEU A 928 20.83 19.29 -7.90
C LEU A 928 21.88 20.40 -7.74
N LYS A 929 23.10 20.23 -8.31
CA LYS A 929 24.18 21.24 -8.35
C LYS A 929 24.17 22.16 -9.58
N LYS A 930 23.01 22.46 -10.19
CA LYS A 930 22.91 23.49 -11.24
C LYS A 930 22.14 24.74 -10.79
N ALA A 931 22.52 25.28 -9.64
CA ALA A 931 22.91 26.69 -9.62
C ALA A 931 24.33 26.78 -10.24
N PRO A 932 24.70 27.84 -10.97
CA PRO A 932 26.03 27.93 -11.58
C PRO A 932 27.12 27.64 -10.54
N ASP A 933 28.00 26.70 -10.86
CA ASP A 933 29.16 26.26 -10.10
C ASP A 933 29.99 27.47 -9.58
N GLU A 934 29.92 27.72 -8.26
CA GLU A 934 30.74 28.72 -7.55
C GLU A 934 32.21 28.30 -7.41
N SER A 935 32.66 27.23 -8.06
CA SER A 935 34.02 26.70 -7.91
C SER A 935 34.73 26.35 -9.23
N LYS A 936 34.80 27.31 -10.15
CA LYS A 936 35.95 27.43 -11.06
C LYS A 936 36.50 28.86 -11.04
N VAL A 937 37.33 29.13 -10.04
CA VAL A 937 38.42 30.09 -10.18
C VAL A 937 39.30 29.55 -11.30
N ILE A 938 39.19 30.14 -12.49
CA ILE A 938 40.27 30.07 -13.47
C ILE A 938 41.35 30.99 -12.90
N GLU A 939 42.37 30.41 -12.29
CA GLU A 939 43.65 31.09 -12.09
C GLU A 939 44.11 31.56 -13.48
N HIS A 940 43.98 32.85 -13.73
CA HIS A 940 44.76 33.52 -14.75
C HIS A 940 46.01 34.06 -14.08
N ASP A 941 47.12 33.40 -14.36
CA ASP A 941 48.48 33.89 -14.14
C ASP A 941 48.59 35.35 -14.60
N PHE A 942 48.85 36.23 -13.64
CA PHE A 942 49.54 37.49 -13.88
C PHE A 942 50.69 37.55 -12.88
N THR A 943 51.85 37.06 -13.29
CA THR A 943 53.13 37.47 -12.72
C THR A 943 53.53 38.81 -13.33
N PRO A 944 53.82 39.84 -12.52
CA PRO A 944 54.86 40.80 -12.84
C PRO A 944 56.17 40.28 -12.25
N ASP A 945 57.11 40.03 -13.15
CA ASP A 945 58.50 39.73 -12.83
C ASP A 945 59.20 40.93 -12.18
N GLU A 946 60.18 40.59 -11.33
CA GLU A 946 61.36 41.35 -10.91
C GLU A 946 61.19 42.55 -9.95
N LYS A 947 62.06 42.78 -8.96
CA LYS A 947 63.02 42.00 -8.15
C LYS A 947 63.76 43.03 -7.27
N ASP A 948 64.29 42.52 -6.14
CA ASP A 948 65.43 43.03 -5.36
C ASP A 948 65.22 44.32 -4.52
N ASP A 949 65.72 44.47 -3.29
CA ASP A 949 66.40 43.59 -2.33
C ASP A 949 66.60 44.40 -1.03
N GLU A 950 66.18 43.82 0.10
CA GLU A 950 66.95 43.69 1.37
C GLU A 950 67.43 44.90 2.22
N PRO A 951 67.89 44.71 3.48
CA PRO A 951 67.57 43.67 4.48
C PRO A 951 67.45 44.15 5.96
N GLU A 952 67.09 43.18 6.81
CA GLU A 952 67.65 42.89 8.15
C GLU A 952 67.19 43.58 9.46
N ASP A 953 67.19 42.69 10.46
CA ASP A 953 67.33 42.80 11.92
C ASP A 953 66.09 43.03 12.82
N LEU A 954 65.91 42.34 13.96
CA LEU A 954 66.45 41.11 14.57
C LEU A 954 65.70 40.91 15.92
N PHE A 955 65.60 39.65 16.37
CA PHE A 955 65.32 39.17 17.74
C PHE A 955 63.89 39.16 18.37
N GLU A 956 63.46 37.91 18.61
CA GLU A 956 62.88 37.34 19.85
C GLU A 956 62.60 38.26 21.05
N ALA A 957 61.42 38.09 21.68
CA ALA A 957 61.32 37.70 23.09
C ALA A 957 59.88 37.38 23.52
N ALA A 958 59.84 36.53 24.54
CA ALA A 958 58.73 35.81 25.15
C ALA A 958 57.71 36.61 26.00
N GLU A 959 56.56 35.95 26.19
CA GLU A 959 55.68 35.90 27.38
C GLU A 959 54.68 37.03 27.76
N LYS A 960 53.40 36.57 27.91
CA LYS A 960 52.37 36.88 28.93
C LYS A 960 51.78 38.32 28.95
N THR A 961 50.46 38.57 28.90
CA THR A 961 49.33 38.08 29.74
C THR A 961 48.00 38.63 29.14
N ASN A 962 46.99 37.80 28.84
CA ASN A 962 45.78 37.43 29.61
C ASN A 962 44.63 38.45 29.72
N ALA A 963 43.44 38.08 29.19
CA ALA A 963 42.14 38.15 29.89
C ALA A 963 41.01 37.32 29.21
N ILE A 964 40.79 36.11 29.75
CA ILE A 964 39.52 35.36 30.04
C ILE A 964 38.55 34.99 28.89
N LYS A 965 38.49 33.67 28.61
CA LYS A 965 37.37 32.94 27.97
C LYS A 965 36.30 32.59 29.01
N GLY A 966 35.02 32.80 28.72
CA GLY A 966 33.90 32.25 29.50
C GLY A 966 33.44 30.91 28.93
N ASN A 967 33.37 29.87 29.78
CA ASN A 967 32.86 28.53 29.46
C ASN A 967 31.32 28.51 29.65
N VAL A 968 30.60 29.31 28.86
CA VAL A 968 29.13 29.38 28.89
C VAL A 968 28.54 28.11 28.27
N VAL A 969 27.54 27.49 28.88
CA VAL A 969 26.85 26.31 28.33
C VAL A 969 26.06 26.62 27.06
N GLU A 970 26.36 25.92 25.96
CA GLU A 970 25.64 26.01 24.68
C GLU A 970 24.93 24.68 24.31
N LEU A 971 24.12 24.71 23.25
CA LEU A 971 23.48 23.50 22.72
C LEU A 971 24.53 22.47 22.27
N TYR A 972 24.27 21.20 22.59
CA TYR A 972 25.14 20.03 22.38
C TYR A 972 26.36 19.92 23.30
N ASP A 973 26.59 20.87 24.20
CA ASP A 973 27.63 20.74 25.21
C ASP A 973 27.27 19.67 26.25
N ASN A 974 28.29 18.99 26.75
CA ASN A 974 28.16 18.05 27.86
C ASN A 974 28.38 18.81 29.17
N VAL A 975 27.34 18.93 29.97
CA VAL A 975 27.34 19.68 31.22
C VAL A 975 27.30 18.72 32.39
N THR A 976 28.26 18.85 33.30
CA THR A 976 28.30 18.08 34.53
C THR A 976 27.94 18.99 35.70
N TYR A 977 26.91 18.63 36.47
CA TYR A 977 26.42 19.43 37.59
C TYR A 977 26.08 18.57 38.82
N PHE A 978 26.05 19.17 40.01
CA PHE A 978 25.46 18.58 41.20
C PHE A 978 24.02 19.06 41.37
N LEU A 979 23.11 18.12 41.61
CA LEU A 979 21.75 18.44 42.03
C LEU A 979 21.69 18.42 43.57
N VAL A 980 21.44 19.57 44.17
CA VAL A 980 21.37 19.75 45.63
C VAL A 980 19.91 19.65 46.07
N LYS A 981 19.58 18.65 46.89
CA LYS A 981 18.24 18.51 47.51
C LYS A 981 18.29 19.07 48.93
N ASP A 982 17.18 19.66 49.41
CA ASP A 982 17.02 20.33 50.72
C ASP A 982 17.56 19.61 51.98
N LYS A 983 17.85 18.30 51.90
CA LYS A 983 18.43 17.50 53.00
C LYS A 983 19.95 17.30 52.91
N GLY A 984 20.66 18.10 52.10
CA GLY A 984 22.13 18.15 52.07
C GLY A 984 22.81 17.05 51.25
N GLY A 985 22.06 16.26 50.48
CA GLY A 985 22.62 15.28 49.53
C GLY A 985 22.90 15.92 48.17
N LYS A 986 24.16 15.88 47.71
CA LYS A 986 24.56 16.28 46.35
C LYS A 986 24.65 15.06 45.44
N GLU A 987 23.89 15.05 44.34
CA GLU A 987 23.91 13.98 43.34
C GLU A 987 24.57 14.47 42.05
N LYS A 988 25.71 13.88 41.64
CA LYS A 988 26.43 14.30 40.42
C LYS A 988 25.75 13.73 39.17
N ARG A 989 25.44 14.57 38.19
CA ARG A 989 24.91 14.15 36.89
C ARG A 989 25.70 14.81 35.75
N SER A 990 25.83 14.10 34.64
CA SER A 990 26.42 14.60 33.41
C SER A 990 25.42 14.38 32.29
N VAL A 991 25.09 15.45 31.56
CA VAL A 991 24.06 15.43 30.53
C VAL A 991 24.43 16.26 29.33
N GLN A 992 23.96 15.87 28.15
CA GLN A 992 24.06 16.67 26.94
C GLN A 992 22.76 17.44 26.69
N ILE A 993 22.86 18.74 26.39
CA ILE A 993 21.68 19.55 26.06
C ILE A 993 21.35 19.41 24.57
N VAL A 994 20.19 18.81 24.26
CA VAL A 994 19.73 18.58 22.87
C VAL A 994 18.51 19.43 22.54
N PRO A 995 18.30 19.83 21.27
CA PRO A 995 17.19 20.71 20.89
C PRO A 995 15.81 20.01 20.87
N THR A 996 15.77 18.68 20.81
CA THR A 996 14.57 17.82 20.69
C THR A 996 14.23 17.14 22.03
N GLN A 997 13.27 16.19 22.07
CA GLN A 997 12.96 15.42 23.28
C GLN A 997 14.20 14.61 23.72
N GLY A 998 14.75 14.91 24.89
CA GLY A 998 15.86 14.18 25.50
C GLY A 998 15.35 13.04 26.38
N ASP A 999 16.08 11.92 26.42
CA ASP A 999 15.79 10.79 27.29
C ASP A 999 16.69 10.85 28.53
N PRO A 1000 16.13 11.09 29.75
CA PRO A 1000 16.91 11.20 30.98
C PRO A 1000 17.73 9.95 31.32
N ASN A 1001 17.35 8.77 30.83
CA ASN A 1001 18.09 7.52 31.05
C ASN A 1001 19.30 7.37 30.12
N SER A 1002 19.32 8.12 29.01
CA SER A 1002 20.41 8.15 28.03
C SER A 1002 21.47 9.23 28.30
N GLY A 1003 21.27 10.05 29.34
CA GLY A 1003 22.15 11.20 29.63
C GLY A 1003 21.90 12.41 28.73
N THR A 1004 20.74 12.52 28.07
CA THR A 1004 20.37 13.70 27.26
C THR A 1004 19.20 14.45 27.89
N ILE A 1005 19.24 15.79 27.83
CA ILE A 1005 18.19 16.66 28.35
C ILE A 1005 17.74 17.62 27.26
N ALA A 1006 16.43 17.72 27.06
CA ALA A 1006 15.85 18.66 26.12
C ALA A 1006 16.06 20.11 26.57
N LYS A 1007 16.40 21.00 25.63
CA LYS A 1007 16.59 22.45 25.88
C LYS A 1007 15.39 23.14 26.53
N HIS A 1008 14.18 22.61 26.32
CA HIS A 1008 12.93 23.19 26.82
C HIS A 1008 12.51 22.65 28.20
N SER A 1009 13.21 21.63 28.72
CA SER A 1009 12.98 21.13 30.07
C SER A 1009 13.43 22.15 31.13
N SER A 1010 12.89 22.06 32.35
CA SER A 1010 13.27 22.97 33.44
C SER A 1010 14.78 22.99 33.71
N ILE A 1011 15.44 21.83 33.64
CA ILE A 1011 16.90 21.70 33.80
C ILE A 1011 17.63 22.25 32.58
N GLY A 1012 17.19 21.91 31.37
CA GLY A 1012 17.82 22.38 30.12
C GLY A 1012 17.79 23.90 29.98
N ARG A 1013 16.69 24.55 30.39
CA ARG A 1013 16.57 26.02 30.42
C ARG A 1013 17.45 26.67 31.47
N ALA A 1014 17.58 26.05 32.65
CA ALA A 1014 18.40 26.58 33.73
C ALA A 1014 19.90 26.47 33.43
N LEU A 1015 20.32 25.41 32.74
CA LEU A 1015 21.73 25.20 32.38
C LEU A 1015 22.16 26.02 31.16
N LEU A 1016 21.28 26.25 30.18
CA LEU A 1016 21.63 27.00 28.97
C LEU A 1016 21.98 28.46 29.29
N GLY A 1017 23.20 28.88 28.93
CA GLY A 1017 23.69 30.23 29.18
C GLY A 1017 24.34 30.43 30.56
N ALA A 1018 24.40 29.42 31.42
CA ALA A 1018 25.12 29.47 32.69
C ALA A 1018 26.61 29.14 32.51
N ASP A 1019 27.47 29.69 33.36
CA ASP A 1019 28.92 29.47 33.35
C ASP A 1019 29.33 28.28 34.24
N GLU A 1020 30.49 27.70 33.95
CA GLU A 1020 31.12 26.71 34.83
C GLU A 1020 31.37 27.31 36.23
N GLY A 1021 30.80 26.72 37.27
CA GLY A 1021 30.83 27.21 38.65
C GLY A 1021 29.55 27.90 39.13
N ASP A 1022 28.59 28.16 38.24
CA ASP A 1022 27.32 28.80 38.62
C ASP A 1022 26.39 27.85 39.38
N GLU A 1023 25.65 28.41 40.34
CA GLU A 1023 24.50 27.77 40.98
C GLU A 1023 23.21 28.32 40.39
N VAL A 1024 22.43 27.48 39.70
CA VAL A 1024 21.18 27.86 39.04
C VAL A 1024 20.00 27.12 39.66
N GLU A 1025 18.96 27.86 40.02
CA GLU A 1025 17.73 27.29 40.59
C GLU A 1025 16.77 26.85 39.47
N CYS A 1026 16.18 25.67 39.63
CA CYS A 1026 15.14 25.21 38.72
C CYS A 1026 14.01 24.50 39.48
N THR A 1027 12.78 24.68 39.00
CA THR A 1027 11.60 24.04 39.60
C THR A 1027 11.34 22.71 38.89
N LEU A 1028 11.42 21.62 39.65
CA LEU A 1028 11.04 20.27 39.21
C LEU A 1028 9.69 19.87 39.84
N PRO A 1029 8.99 18.85 39.31
CA PRO A 1029 7.74 18.34 39.90
C PRO A 1029 7.86 17.89 41.37
N ILE A 1030 9.09 17.68 41.85
CA ILE A 1030 9.43 17.25 43.22
C ILE A 1030 9.81 18.41 44.16
N GLY A 1031 9.82 19.66 43.68
CA GLY A 1031 10.22 20.86 44.43
C GLY A 1031 11.26 21.72 43.70
N GLU A 1032 11.60 22.86 44.29
CA GLU A 1032 12.73 23.68 43.85
C GLU A 1032 14.05 22.98 44.19
N VAL A 1033 14.98 22.97 43.24
CA VAL A 1033 16.30 22.39 43.40
C VAL A 1033 17.36 23.30 42.81
N THR A 1034 18.53 23.34 43.45
CA THR A 1034 19.69 24.10 42.98
C THR A 1034 20.64 23.17 42.23
N LEU A 1035 21.10 23.61 41.05
CA LEU A 1035 22.06 22.92 40.21
C LEU A 1035 23.39 23.67 40.26
N GLU A 1036 24.45 23.01 40.73
CA GLU A 1036 25.81 23.58 40.78
C GLU A 1036 26.62 23.03 39.60
N ILE A 1037 27.01 23.87 38.66
CA ILE A 1037 27.69 23.47 37.42
C ILE A 1037 29.17 23.25 37.70
N ILE A 1038 29.66 22.05 37.42
CA ILE A 1038 31.03 21.61 37.76
C ILE A 1038 31.97 21.70 36.56
N ASN A 1039 31.51 21.30 35.38
CA ASN A 1039 32.31 21.29 34.17
C ASN A 1039 31.41 21.39 32.92
N VAL A 1040 31.88 22.11 31.91
CA VAL A 1040 31.26 22.25 30.59
C VAL A 1040 32.22 21.74 29.54
N ASP A 1041 32.03 20.50 29.10
CA ASP A 1041 32.82 19.91 28.02
C ASP A 1041 32.23 20.33 26.68
N LYS A 1042 32.91 21.28 26.03
CA LYS A 1042 32.50 21.85 24.74
C LYS A 1042 32.45 20.79 23.65
N HIS A 1043 31.33 20.73 22.92
CA HIS A 1043 31.24 19.90 21.73
C HIS A 1043 32.18 20.45 20.65
N LYS A 1044 33.21 19.70 20.25
CA LYS A 1044 34.04 20.07 19.11
C LYS A 1044 33.18 20.03 17.85
N LYS A 1045 32.99 21.19 17.21
CA LYS A 1045 32.30 21.31 15.91
C LYS A 1045 33.05 20.54 14.82
#